data_AF-A0A419FXU5-F1
#
_entry.id   AF-A0A419FXU5-F1
#
_cell.length_a   1.000
_cell.length_b   1.000
_cell.length_c   1.000
_cell.angle_alpha   90.00
_cell.angle_beta   90.00
_cell.angle_gamma   90.00
#
_symmetry.space_group_name_H-M   'P 1'
#
loop_
_entity.id
_entity.type
_entity.pdbx_description
1 polymer ?
#
loop_
_entity_poly.entity_id
_entity_poly.type
_entity_poly.pdbx_seq_one_letter_code
_entity_poly.pdbx_strand_id
1 'polypeptide(L)'
;MSQIKCAYKNLLESGTVTLPLGSEDSSYPAYRLHDRDIGKKFSLANGLNHGQSYGATTDISGGKIGRYGYFDGGDYINIPHNARLNIINKFTLAFWARREAVGAAALFEKGNDSNGWDLNGDSSGNVNLRSKGFNSSSDHVVSSYLPDSVWTFCVITYDVTAGANNLKFYRNGSSVATFTETGGLLVNSTSLKIGRSLEGTQFFTGLLDEVTIWGRALSGAEITDLYNSGNGENLTGDFFIDLCGYWKFDEAAWSGVAGEVKDSSVKQTINIKIDRAFFNPCGQAYGGAQTIPGGKLGRCGSFDGVNDYVNITHNDKLNITQKFSMVFWAKLTSGGTTAIFEKGNTSNGWDLAGGSGGDMNLRSSGFISPDHVVSGYLTAGAWTFCVITYDASAGADNLKFYKNGSIFATFTETGGLIANATDLKIGTAASGGQFFKGLLDEVAIYSRVLSGTEITELHNGGDGKILTGAYLNDLAGYWKFDEASWSGVAGEVKEMTGYDSTPVDKLIIPAGHNLYNASFSLKYSDDDMTYVNIVAPWTQADSELIEKTWASSTNRFTELKIVTPVLPQIAEMFLTSEYEWERNPSRPTGDLLPRFNVERDVCAGGQPRYLIHGDPRRYRYYPQVRALSTQKANAKAMYDAWAGGKPFWLCDHEGNWIYGEILSMEMPEQASDMFPFSFEFLEVLP
;
A
#
# COMPACT_ATOMS: atom_id res chain seq x y z
N MET A 1 -21.32 -24.81 26.94
CA MET A 1 -19.97 -24.42 27.43
C MET A 1 -19.04 -24.75 26.28
N SER A 2 -18.27 -23.84 25.68
CA SER A 2 -17.50 -22.76 26.27
C SER A 2 -17.03 -21.78 25.19
N GLN A 3 -17.14 -20.49 25.52
CA GLN A 3 -16.32 -19.35 25.11
C GLN A 3 -16.12 -18.99 23.63
N ILE A 4 -16.82 -17.91 23.27
CA ILE A 4 -16.45 -16.88 22.30
C ILE A 4 -15.13 -16.20 22.72
N LYS A 5 -14.25 -15.83 21.76
CA LYS A 5 -13.53 -14.54 21.71
C LYS A 5 -12.79 -14.32 20.36
N CYS A 6 -12.70 -13.04 20.01
CA CYS A 6 -12.41 -12.38 18.73
C CYS A 6 -10.96 -11.83 18.70
N ALA A 7 -10.37 -11.57 17.51
CA ALA A 7 -9.32 -10.54 17.32
C ALA A 7 -8.99 -10.19 15.84
N TYR A 8 -9.05 -8.88 15.57
CA TYR A 8 -8.24 -7.99 14.69
C TYR A 8 -8.11 -8.22 13.16
N LYS A 9 -8.56 -7.20 12.41
CA LYS A 9 -8.25 -6.91 11.00
C LYS A 9 -7.51 -5.58 10.94
N ASN A 10 -6.30 -5.55 10.38
CA ASN A 10 -5.69 -4.33 9.85
C ASN A 10 -6.06 -4.24 8.36
N LEU A 11 -6.72 -3.15 7.97
CA LEU A 11 -6.92 -2.76 6.57
C LEU A 11 -6.46 -1.31 6.44
N LEU A 12 -5.27 -1.13 5.89
CA LEU A 12 -4.99 -0.06 4.95
C LEU A 12 -4.24 -0.69 3.78
N GLU A 13 -4.25 0.02 2.66
CA GLU A 13 -3.53 -0.21 1.40
C GLU A 13 -4.36 -0.74 0.23
N SER A 14 -4.93 0.26 -0.46
CA SER A 14 -4.68 0.59 -1.86
C SER A 14 -4.86 -0.51 -2.91
N GLY A 15 -5.83 -0.28 -3.80
CA GLY A 15 -6.05 -1.11 -4.97
C GLY A 15 -4.84 -1.20 -5.90
N THR A 16 -4.69 -2.35 -6.56
CA THR A 16 -4.82 -2.49 -8.02
C THR A 16 -4.88 -4.00 -8.36
N VAL A 17 -5.92 -4.42 -9.07
CA VAL A 17 -5.99 -5.74 -9.72
C VAL A 17 -5.12 -5.69 -10.98
N THR A 18 -4.14 -6.59 -11.12
CA THR A 18 -3.41 -6.78 -12.39
C THR A 18 -3.44 -8.26 -12.80
N LEU A 19 -4.03 -8.53 -13.98
CA LEU A 19 -3.95 -9.80 -14.71
C LEU A 19 -3.01 -9.61 -15.91
N PRO A 20 -1.91 -10.39 -16.01
CA PRO A 20 -1.52 -10.99 -17.30
C PRO A 20 -0.86 -12.39 -17.13
N LEU A 21 -0.75 -13.32 -18.08
CA LEU A 21 -1.02 -13.44 -19.52
C LEU A 21 -0.99 -14.95 -19.91
N GLY A 22 -1.69 -15.34 -20.97
CA GLY A 22 -1.52 -16.67 -21.61
C GLY A 22 -2.70 -17.07 -22.51
N SER A 23 -2.64 -16.62 -23.78
CA SER A 23 -3.57 -16.81 -24.92
C SER A 23 -4.88 -17.60 -24.68
N GLU A 24 -6.01 -16.89 -24.66
CA GLU A 24 -7.35 -17.48 -24.70
C GLU A 24 -8.16 -16.88 -25.86
N ASP A 25 -9.00 -17.71 -26.46
CA ASP A 25 -9.82 -17.46 -27.66
C ASP A 25 -10.50 -16.09 -27.65
N SER A 26 -10.30 -15.30 -28.72
CA SER A 26 -10.82 -13.94 -28.90
C SER A 26 -12.35 -13.83 -28.98
N SER A 27 -13.06 -14.95 -28.93
CA SER A 27 -14.51 -15.00 -29.18
C SER A 27 -15.35 -14.77 -27.92
N TYR A 28 -14.80 -14.94 -26.71
CA TYR A 28 -15.54 -14.82 -25.44
C TYR A 28 -14.68 -14.26 -24.29
N PRO A 29 -15.22 -13.40 -23.40
CA PRO A 29 -14.52 -12.98 -22.19
C PRO A 29 -14.39 -14.15 -21.19
N ALA A 30 -13.16 -14.44 -20.77
CA ALA A 30 -12.88 -15.38 -19.69
C ALA A 30 -12.74 -14.62 -18.36
N TYR A 31 -13.49 -15.03 -17.35
CA TYR A 31 -13.42 -14.54 -15.98
C TYR A 31 -12.67 -15.57 -15.14
N ARG A 32 -11.64 -15.13 -14.43
CA ARG A 32 -10.90 -15.98 -13.50
C ARG A 32 -11.06 -15.37 -12.11
N LEU A 33 -11.65 -16.14 -11.20
CA LEU A 33 -11.44 -15.95 -9.78
C LEU A 33 -10.12 -16.65 -9.46
N HIS A 34 -9.03 -15.86 -9.50
CA HIS A 34 -7.77 -16.20 -8.88
C HIS A 34 -7.88 -15.81 -7.43
N ASP A 35 -8.29 -16.77 -6.62
CA ASP A 35 -8.30 -16.54 -5.18
C ASP A 35 -6.93 -16.84 -4.61
N ARG A 36 -6.07 -15.82 -4.62
CA ARG A 36 -4.80 -15.86 -3.88
C ARG A 36 -5.03 -15.73 -2.37
N ASP A 37 -6.24 -15.48 -1.88
CA ASP A 37 -6.51 -14.96 -0.53
C ASP A 37 -7.51 -15.79 0.32
N ILE A 38 -8.26 -16.75 -0.22
CA ILE A 38 -9.00 -17.75 0.57
C ILE A 38 -8.03 -18.65 1.36
N GLY A 39 -6.78 -18.78 0.89
CA GLY A 39 -5.68 -19.44 1.61
C GLY A 39 -4.63 -18.50 2.23
N LYS A 40 -4.49 -17.25 1.77
CA LYS A 40 -3.50 -16.30 2.35
C LYS A 40 -4.04 -15.45 3.49
N LYS A 41 -5.00 -15.97 4.26
CA LYS A 41 -5.13 -15.52 5.64
C LYS A 41 -3.93 -16.07 6.40
N PHE A 42 -2.85 -15.29 6.44
CA PHE A 42 -1.83 -15.47 7.44
C PHE A 42 -2.49 -15.27 8.80
N SER A 43 -2.76 -16.39 9.47
CA SER A 43 -3.43 -16.41 10.76
C SER A 43 -2.39 -16.16 11.85
N LEU A 44 -2.60 -15.08 12.61
CA LEU A 44 -1.91 -14.81 13.87
C LEU A 44 -2.01 -15.97 14.88
N ALA A 45 -2.95 -16.90 14.69
CA ALA A 45 -3.16 -18.06 15.56
C ALA A 45 -2.33 -19.30 15.16
N ASN A 46 -1.83 -19.36 13.91
CA ASN A 46 -1.15 -20.55 13.36
C ASN A 46 0.33 -20.30 13.02
N GLY A 47 0.91 -19.16 13.43
CA GLY A 47 2.32 -18.87 13.18
C GLY A 47 3.21 -19.89 13.88
N LEU A 48 4.10 -20.54 13.14
CA LEU A 48 4.95 -21.61 13.66
C LEU A 48 6.18 -21.09 14.41
N ASN A 49 6.40 -19.78 14.38
CA ASN A 49 7.57 -19.09 14.93
C ASN A 49 7.18 -17.90 15.83
N HIS A 50 6.08 -18.00 16.57
CA HIS A 50 5.73 -16.93 17.53
C HIS A 50 6.81 -16.77 18.60
N GLY A 51 7.15 -15.53 18.91
CA GLY A 51 8.19 -15.15 19.85
C GLY A 51 7.69 -14.83 21.26
N GLN A 52 8.65 -14.63 22.15
CA GLN A 52 8.46 -14.13 23.51
C GLN A 52 9.35 -12.92 23.70
N SER A 53 8.81 -11.81 24.21
CA SER A 53 9.62 -10.65 24.59
C SER A 53 10.31 -10.89 25.94
N TYR A 54 11.44 -10.24 26.15
CA TYR A 54 12.13 -10.16 27.43
C TYR A 54 12.53 -8.70 27.62
N GLY A 55 11.74 -7.96 28.41
CA GLY A 55 11.92 -6.53 28.67
C GLY A 55 11.47 -5.60 27.54
N ALA A 56 11.64 -6.02 26.28
CA ALA A 56 11.19 -5.27 25.10
C ALA A 56 9.70 -4.94 25.16
N THR A 57 9.33 -3.75 24.66
CA THR A 57 7.93 -3.27 24.65
C THR A 57 7.51 -2.85 23.24
N THR A 58 6.21 -2.62 23.03
CA THR A 58 5.68 -2.01 21.79
C THR A 58 5.01 -0.68 22.08
N ASP A 59 5.10 0.26 21.13
CA ASP A 59 4.39 1.55 21.21
C ASP A 59 3.81 1.97 19.85
N ILE A 60 2.79 2.82 19.88
CA ILE A 60 2.03 3.33 18.71
C ILE A 60 2.62 4.62 18.13
N SER A 61 3.53 5.29 18.83
CA SER A 61 4.06 6.59 18.40
C SER A 61 5.41 6.46 17.68
N GLY A 62 5.39 6.28 16.35
CA GLY A 62 6.58 6.41 15.50
C GLY A 62 7.21 5.11 14.95
N GLY A 63 6.42 4.04 14.82
CA GLY A 63 6.80 2.86 14.03
C GLY A 63 6.94 3.20 12.55
N LYS A 64 7.63 2.35 11.79
CA LYS A 64 7.75 2.55 10.34
C LYS A 64 6.51 2.07 9.62
N ILE A 65 5.97 0.93 10.03
CA ILE A 65 4.67 0.44 9.60
C ILE A 65 3.91 0.06 10.86
N GLY A 66 2.90 0.86 11.23
CA GLY A 66 2.13 0.61 12.45
C GLY A 66 2.95 0.87 13.72
N ARG A 67 3.20 -0.16 14.52
CA ARG A 67 3.97 -0.07 15.78
C ARG A 67 5.43 -0.46 15.56
N TYR A 68 6.19 -0.57 16.63
CA TYR A 68 7.58 -1.03 16.61
C TYR A 68 7.90 -1.76 17.91
N GLY A 69 8.97 -2.56 17.88
CA GLY A 69 9.61 -3.07 19.09
C GLY A 69 10.63 -2.06 19.61
N TYR A 70 10.47 -1.63 20.86
CA TYR A 70 11.42 -0.80 21.61
C TYR A 70 12.33 -1.68 22.46
N PHE A 71 13.64 -1.48 22.34
CA PHE A 71 14.69 -2.20 23.06
C PHE A 71 15.58 -1.21 23.81
N ASP A 72 15.65 -1.32 25.13
CA ASP A 72 16.33 -0.34 26.00
C ASP A 72 17.80 -0.66 26.34
N GLY A 73 18.37 -1.72 25.75
CA GLY A 73 19.72 -2.20 26.03
C GLY A 73 19.84 -3.30 27.09
N GLY A 74 18.72 -3.79 27.64
CA GLY A 74 18.63 -5.09 28.35
C GLY A 74 17.68 -6.09 27.68
N ASP A 75 17.08 -5.67 26.56
CA ASP A 75 15.89 -6.26 25.98
C ASP A 75 16.17 -7.19 24.80
N TYR A 76 15.33 -8.21 24.62
CA TYR A 76 15.38 -9.05 23.42
C TYR A 76 14.06 -9.78 23.15
N ILE A 77 13.94 -10.32 21.94
CA ILE A 77 12.89 -11.26 21.57
C ILE A 77 13.50 -12.64 21.34
N ASN A 78 12.88 -13.65 21.92
CA ASN A 78 13.22 -15.05 21.72
C ASN A 78 12.22 -15.69 20.75
N ILE A 79 12.69 -16.07 19.57
CA ILE A 79 11.93 -16.89 18.62
C ILE A 79 12.34 -18.36 18.83
N PRO A 80 11.42 -19.25 19.25
CA PRO A 80 11.70 -20.66 19.42
C PRO A 80 12.26 -21.30 18.14
N HIS A 81 13.04 -22.35 18.31
CA HIS A 81 13.57 -23.07 17.16
C HIS A 81 12.46 -23.62 16.27
N ASN A 82 12.63 -23.45 14.96
CA ASN A 82 11.86 -24.11 13.93
C ASN A 82 12.74 -24.43 12.73
N ALA A 83 12.49 -25.56 12.07
CA ALA A 83 13.21 -25.96 10.87
C ALA A 83 13.02 -24.98 9.70
N ARG A 84 11.94 -24.19 9.65
CA ARG A 84 11.74 -23.13 8.64
C ARG A 84 12.79 -22.01 8.72
N LEU A 85 13.37 -21.79 9.90
CA LEU A 85 14.45 -20.82 10.11
C LEU A 85 15.84 -21.38 9.79
N ASN A 86 15.93 -22.64 9.33
CA ASN A 86 17.18 -23.24 8.85
C ASN A 86 17.40 -22.89 7.36
N ILE A 87 17.55 -21.60 7.09
CA ILE A 87 17.99 -21.08 5.79
C ILE A 87 19.49 -21.32 5.62
N ILE A 88 19.94 -21.73 4.42
CA ILE A 88 21.31 -22.21 4.18
C ILE A 88 21.97 -21.44 3.02
N ASN A 89 21.58 -21.78 1.79
CA ASN A 89 22.30 -21.43 0.57
C ASN A 89 21.68 -20.24 -0.17
N LYS A 90 20.45 -19.88 0.17
CA LYS A 90 19.73 -18.71 -0.38
C LYS A 90 18.88 -18.10 0.73
N PHE A 91 18.95 -16.77 0.89
CA PHE A 91 18.09 -16.07 1.83
C PHE A 91 17.99 -14.57 1.55
N THR A 92 16.99 -13.96 2.16
CA THR A 92 16.90 -12.51 2.38
C THR A 92 16.54 -12.25 3.83
N LEU A 93 17.25 -11.36 4.50
CA LEU A 93 16.89 -10.79 5.79
C LEU A 93 16.58 -9.31 5.57
N ALA A 94 15.36 -8.86 5.89
CA ALA A 94 14.96 -7.46 5.83
C ALA A 94 14.38 -7.00 7.18
N PHE A 95 14.63 -5.75 7.54
CA PHE A 95 14.07 -5.13 8.74
C PHE A 95 14.22 -3.60 8.66
N TRP A 96 13.33 -2.87 9.31
CA TRP A 96 13.55 -1.47 9.66
C TRP A 96 14.24 -1.39 11.02
N ALA A 97 15.21 -0.49 11.14
CA ALA A 97 15.88 -0.23 12.42
C ALA A 97 16.15 1.25 12.62
N ARG A 98 15.97 1.74 13.85
CA ARG A 98 16.42 3.07 14.31
C ARG A 98 17.25 2.89 15.57
N ARG A 99 18.56 3.05 15.45
CA ARG A 99 19.52 2.83 16.55
C ARG A 99 19.59 4.06 17.46
N GLU A 100 19.63 3.91 18.78
CA GLU A 100 19.65 5.05 19.73
C GLU A 100 21.03 5.41 20.31
N ALA A 101 22.11 4.87 19.73
CA ALA A 101 23.51 5.20 20.02
C ALA A 101 24.04 4.88 21.44
N VAL A 102 24.29 3.59 21.75
CA VAL A 102 25.44 3.20 22.61
C VAL A 102 25.89 1.76 22.31
N GLY A 103 27.19 1.54 22.13
CA GLY A 103 27.82 0.20 22.21
C GLY A 103 27.68 -0.71 20.99
N ALA A 104 28.31 -1.90 21.09
CA ALA A 104 28.13 -2.99 20.14
C ALA A 104 26.76 -3.65 20.37
N ALA A 105 26.02 -3.87 19.29
CA ALA A 105 24.63 -4.27 19.33
C ALA A 105 24.41 -5.56 18.56
N ALA A 106 23.84 -6.57 19.21
CA ALA A 106 23.41 -7.77 18.52
C ALA A 106 22.01 -7.57 17.95
N LEU A 107 21.88 -7.59 16.62
CA LEU A 107 20.57 -7.44 15.96
C LEU A 107 19.89 -8.79 15.86
N PHE A 108 20.59 -9.79 15.31
CA PHE A 108 20.07 -11.13 15.09
C PHE A 108 21.15 -12.17 15.37
N GLU A 109 20.82 -13.22 16.13
CA GLU A 109 21.73 -14.35 16.31
C GLU A 109 20.97 -15.67 16.35
N LYS A 110 21.44 -16.65 15.58
CA LYS A 110 20.93 -18.02 15.60
C LYS A 110 22.09 -19.01 15.66
N GLY A 111 22.29 -19.59 16.83
CA GLY A 111 23.34 -20.57 17.11
C GLY A 111 24.34 -19.98 18.07
N ASN A 112 25.59 -20.38 17.95
CA ASN A 112 26.69 -19.78 18.69
C ASN A 112 27.95 -19.69 17.83
N ASP A 113 29.04 -19.23 18.43
CA ASP A 113 30.35 -19.06 17.82
C ASP A 113 30.95 -20.35 17.23
N SER A 114 30.39 -21.53 17.48
CA SER A 114 30.83 -22.79 16.88
C SER A 114 29.86 -23.36 15.85
N ASN A 115 28.60 -22.93 15.86
CA ASN A 115 27.54 -23.53 15.04
C ASN A 115 26.37 -22.55 14.82
N GLY A 116 26.62 -21.44 14.13
CA GLY A 116 25.58 -20.43 13.93
C GLY A 116 25.93 -19.31 12.95
N TRP A 117 25.08 -18.30 12.97
CA TRP A 117 25.26 -17.03 12.29
C TRP A 117 24.76 -15.88 13.16
N ASP A 118 25.35 -14.71 12.93
CA ASP A 118 24.97 -13.47 13.60
C ASP A 118 25.01 -12.28 12.64
N LEU A 119 24.17 -11.30 12.95
CA LEU A 119 24.21 -9.96 12.41
C LEU A 119 24.42 -8.98 13.55
N ASN A 120 25.60 -8.39 13.61
CA ASN A 120 26.02 -7.54 14.71
C ASN A 120 26.40 -6.15 14.23
N GLY A 121 25.99 -5.13 15.00
CA GLY A 121 26.39 -3.74 14.84
C GLY A 121 27.50 -3.35 15.82
N ASP A 122 28.36 -2.41 15.45
CA ASP A 122 29.34 -1.80 16.36
C ASP A 122 28.94 -0.39 16.81
N SER A 123 29.77 0.21 17.67
CA SER A 123 29.53 1.56 18.20
C SER A 123 29.45 2.63 17.11
N SER A 124 30.05 2.41 15.94
CA SER A 124 30.13 3.35 14.82
C SER A 124 29.00 3.16 13.80
N GLY A 125 28.05 2.25 14.07
CA GLY A 125 26.96 1.94 13.14
C GLY A 125 27.39 1.04 11.99
N ASN A 126 28.57 0.41 12.06
CA ASN A 126 28.96 -0.61 11.10
C ASN A 126 28.19 -1.89 11.40
N VAL A 127 27.80 -2.64 10.38
CA VAL A 127 27.11 -3.93 10.55
C VAL A 127 27.90 -5.04 9.88
N ASN A 128 27.97 -6.19 10.55
CA ASN A 128 28.72 -7.35 10.16
C ASN A 128 27.83 -8.59 10.15
N LEU A 129 27.80 -9.31 9.02
CA LEU A 129 27.21 -10.64 8.94
C LEU A 129 28.31 -11.70 9.06
N ARG A 130 28.17 -12.62 10.01
CA ARG A 130 29.08 -13.75 10.18
C ARG A 130 28.32 -15.06 10.15
N SER A 131 28.93 -16.09 9.55
CA SER A 131 28.48 -17.48 9.72
C SER A 131 29.66 -18.43 9.75
N LYS A 132 29.60 -19.45 10.60
CA LYS A 132 30.62 -20.52 10.61
C LYS A 132 30.52 -21.47 9.40
N GLY A 133 29.50 -21.33 8.57
CA GLY A 133 29.36 -22.08 7.32
C GLY A 133 29.84 -21.31 6.08
N PHE A 134 30.23 -20.04 6.24
CA PHE A 134 30.95 -19.30 5.22
C PHE A 134 32.41 -19.75 5.18
N ASN A 135 32.97 -19.82 3.97
CA ASN A 135 34.35 -20.29 3.76
C ASN A 135 35.35 -19.15 3.79
N SER A 136 34.91 -17.90 3.67
CA SER A 136 35.81 -16.77 3.87
C SER A 136 36.27 -16.69 5.32
N SER A 137 37.53 -16.32 5.48
CA SER A 137 38.15 -16.07 6.78
C SER A 137 37.92 -14.63 7.27
N SER A 138 37.19 -13.81 6.50
CA SER A 138 37.01 -12.37 6.75
C SER A 138 35.55 -12.05 7.05
N ASP A 139 35.35 -11.18 8.03
CA ASP A 139 34.04 -10.65 8.37
C ASP A 139 33.45 -9.78 7.25
N HIS A 140 32.14 -9.88 7.02
CA HIS A 140 31.43 -9.09 6.01
C HIS A 140 30.91 -7.78 6.61
N VAL A 141 31.85 -6.85 6.86
CA VAL A 141 31.55 -5.57 7.51
C VAL A 141 31.17 -4.51 6.48
N VAL A 142 30.04 -3.83 6.73
CA VAL A 142 29.61 -2.64 5.98
C VAL A 142 29.66 -1.42 6.90
N SER A 143 30.44 -0.41 6.50
CA SER A 143 30.64 0.79 7.31
C SER A 143 29.41 1.70 7.31
N SER A 144 29.08 2.30 8.46
CA SER A 144 27.99 3.27 8.61
C SER A 144 26.66 2.78 8.02
N TYR A 145 26.39 1.47 8.16
CA TYR A 145 25.22 0.82 7.62
C TYR A 145 23.95 1.24 8.38
N LEU A 146 24.05 1.35 9.71
CA LEU A 146 22.98 1.78 10.62
C LEU A 146 23.34 3.11 11.30
N PRO A 147 23.00 4.26 10.67
CA PRO A 147 23.17 5.56 11.31
C PRO A 147 22.28 5.70 12.56
N ASP A 148 22.77 6.49 13.53
CA ASP A 148 22.06 6.72 14.78
C ASP A 148 20.85 7.64 14.60
N SER A 149 19.81 7.36 15.38
CA SER A 149 18.56 8.10 15.48
C SER A 149 17.78 8.24 14.16
N VAL A 150 18.15 7.50 13.12
CA VAL A 150 17.49 7.50 11.80
C VAL A 150 16.97 6.11 11.48
N TRP A 151 15.69 6.04 11.12
CA TRP A 151 15.12 4.79 10.61
C TRP A 151 15.76 4.42 9.28
N THR A 152 16.23 3.18 9.20
CA THR A 152 16.96 2.65 8.05
C THR A 152 16.37 1.32 7.64
N PHE A 153 15.99 1.18 6.37
CA PHE A 153 15.55 -0.09 5.81
C PHE A 153 16.77 -0.90 5.42
N CYS A 154 17.01 -1.98 6.15
CA CYS A 154 18.17 -2.84 6.00
C CYS A 154 17.76 -4.13 5.31
N VAL A 155 18.42 -4.47 4.20
CA VAL A 155 18.22 -5.75 3.52
C VAL A 155 19.54 -6.43 3.20
N ILE A 156 19.64 -7.72 3.49
CA ILE A 156 20.80 -8.54 3.19
C ILE A 156 20.33 -9.73 2.37
N THR A 157 20.88 -9.90 1.17
CA THR A 157 20.56 -11.04 0.30
C THR A 157 21.78 -11.91 0.06
N TYR A 158 21.54 -13.22 0.00
CA TYR A 158 22.57 -14.19 -0.34
C TYR A 158 22.01 -15.25 -1.30
N ASP A 159 22.75 -15.56 -2.36
CA ASP A 159 22.48 -16.70 -3.24
C ASP A 159 23.79 -17.37 -3.69
N VAL A 160 24.16 -18.48 -3.06
CA VAL A 160 25.42 -19.20 -3.39
C VAL A 160 25.57 -19.52 -4.88
N THR A 161 24.46 -19.68 -5.62
CA THR A 161 24.46 -20.02 -7.04
C THR A 161 24.77 -18.84 -7.97
N ALA A 162 24.74 -17.60 -7.46
CA ALA A 162 25.01 -16.40 -8.25
C ALA A 162 26.51 -16.17 -8.54
N GLY A 163 27.41 -16.93 -7.91
CA GLY A 163 28.86 -16.80 -8.12
C GLY A 163 29.41 -15.52 -7.49
N ALA A 164 29.92 -14.60 -8.31
CA ALA A 164 30.48 -13.33 -7.81
C ALA A 164 29.40 -12.36 -7.31
N ASN A 165 29.72 -11.57 -6.28
CA ASN A 165 28.83 -10.59 -5.65
C ASN A 165 27.50 -11.20 -5.16
N ASN A 166 27.58 -12.43 -4.66
CA ASN A 166 26.42 -13.23 -4.28
C ASN A 166 25.89 -12.94 -2.87
N LEU A 167 26.64 -12.21 -2.03
CA LEU A 167 26.17 -11.63 -0.76
C LEU A 167 26.08 -10.12 -0.94
N LYS A 168 24.91 -9.53 -0.70
CA LYS A 168 24.66 -8.10 -0.95
C LYS A 168 23.97 -7.45 0.23
N PHE A 169 24.41 -6.25 0.57
CA PHE A 169 23.79 -5.39 1.56
C PHE A 169 23.13 -4.21 0.85
N TYR A 170 21.88 -3.96 1.20
CA TYR A 170 21.09 -2.83 0.73
C TYR A 170 20.73 -1.96 1.92
N ARG A 171 20.76 -0.66 1.70
CA ARG A 171 20.30 0.35 2.66
C ARG A 171 19.32 1.25 1.93
N ASN A 172 18.10 1.37 2.45
CA ASN A 172 17.05 2.22 1.88
C ASN A 172 16.83 1.91 0.39
N GLY A 173 16.59 0.62 0.09
CA GLY A 173 16.33 0.12 -1.27
C GLY A 173 17.55 0.00 -2.19
N SER A 174 18.66 0.67 -1.87
CA SER A 174 19.85 0.73 -2.74
C SER A 174 20.97 -0.20 -2.25
N SER A 175 21.65 -0.89 -3.17
CA SER A 175 22.82 -1.73 -2.84
C SER A 175 23.98 -0.85 -2.36
N VAL A 176 24.50 -1.12 -1.15
CA VAL A 176 25.61 -0.37 -0.54
C VAL A 176 26.90 -1.17 -0.44
N ALA A 177 26.84 -2.51 -0.45
CA ALA A 177 28.02 -3.36 -0.48
C ALA A 177 27.71 -4.71 -1.12
N THR A 178 28.73 -5.32 -1.72
CA THR A 178 28.67 -6.68 -2.27
C THR A 178 29.92 -7.45 -1.92
N PHE A 179 29.76 -8.73 -1.59
CA PHE A 179 30.82 -9.67 -1.30
C PHE A 179 30.63 -10.93 -2.14
N THR A 180 31.72 -11.66 -2.34
CA THR A 180 31.68 -13.00 -2.94
C THR A 180 31.98 -14.01 -1.85
N GLU A 181 31.01 -14.86 -1.55
CA GLU A 181 31.11 -15.88 -0.50
C GLU A 181 30.86 -17.28 -1.08
N THR A 182 31.43 -18.30 -0.45
CA THR A 182 31.12 -19.70 -0.76
C THR A 182 30.75 -20.43 0.53
N GLY A 183 29.88 -21.44 0.42
CA GLY A 183 29.26 -22.05 1.60
C GLY A 183 27.90 -21.42 1.90
N GLY A 184 27.48 -21.38 3.16
CA GLY A 184 26.14 -20.89 3.52
C GLY A 184 25.97 -20.72 5.01
N LEU A 185 24.77 -20.32 5.43
CA LEU A 185 24.45 -20.28 6.86
C LEU A 185 24.39 -21.70 7.43
N LEU A 186 24.89 -21.92 8.65
CA LEU A 186 24.74 -23.20 9.34
C LEU A 186 23.34 -23.36 9.92
N VAL A 187 22.84 -24.60 9.84
CA VAL A 187 21.58 -24.99 10.46
C VAL A 187 21.82 -25.51 11.86
N ASN A 188 20.93 -25.16 12.79
CA ASN A 188 21.00 -25.58 14.18
C ASN A 188 19.60 -25.62 14.80
N SER A 189 19.49 -26.28 15.95
CA SER A 189 18.25 -26.40 16.73
C SER A 189 18.09 -25.30 17.78
N THR A 190 18.87 -24.22 17.71
CA THR A 190 18.76 -23.12 18.67
C THR A 190 17.66 -22.13 18.27
N SER A 191 17.16 -21.41 19.26
CA SER A 191 16.29 -20.24 19.06
C SER A 191 17.00 -19.15 18.24
N LEU A 192 16.23 -18.36 17.49
CA LEU A 192 16.69 -17.09 16.95
C LEU A 192 16.48 -16.01 18.03
N LYS A 193 17.52 -15.23 18.32
CA LYS A 193 17.46 -14.05 19.16
C LYS A 193 17.37 -12.82 18.28
N ILE A 194 16.47 -11.90 18.62
CA ILE A 194 16.39 -10.58 18.04
C ILE A 194 16.70 -9.57 19.14
N GLY A 195 17.70 -8.71 18.93
CA GLY A 195 18.13 -7.69 19.88
C GLY A 195 19.15 -8.16 20.92
N ARG A 196 19.70 -9.38 20.84
CA ARG A 196 20.70 -9.90 21.78
C ARG A 196 21.60 -10.99 21.20
N SER A 197 22.84 -11.04 21.70
CA SER A 197 23.76 -12.15 21.45
C SER A 197 23.46 -13.40 22.29
N LEU A 198 23.57 -14.62 21.75
CA LEU A 198 23.13 -15.86 22.40
C LEU A 198 23.93 -16.19 23.67
N GLU A 199 25.24 -15.94 23.68
CA GLU A 199 26.15 -16.28 24.79
C GLU A 199 26.69 -15.03 25.56
N GLY A 200 26.34 -13.81 25.12
CA GLY A 200 26.91 -12.56 25.65
C GLY A 200 25.95 -11.63 26.41
N THR A 201 26.51 -10.51 26.87
CA THR A 201 25.82 -9.33 27.46
C THR A 201 25.59 -8.21 26.45
N GLN A 202 25.64 -8.50 25.14
CA GLN A 202 25.43 -7.51 24.09
C GLN A 202 23.95 -7.45 23.70
N PHE A 203 23.41 -6.24 23.69
CA PHE A 203 22.01 -5.97 23.43
C PHE A 203 21.88 -4.84 22.41
N PHE A 204 20.81 -4.88 21.63
CA PHE A 204 20.42 -3.76 20.79
C PHE A 204 19.71 -2.69 21.64
N THR A 205 20.01 -1.43 21.35
CA THR A 205 19.30 -0.28 21.92
C THR A 205 18.72 0.55 20.78
N GLY A 206 17.41 0.62 20.72
CA GLY A 206 16.68 1.35 19.70
C GLY A 206 15.39 0.64 19.27
N LEU A 207 14.95 0.94 18.06
CA LEU A 207 13.69 0.49 17.50
C LEU A 207 13.91 -0.52 16.38
N LEU A 208 13.12 -1.58 16.34
CA LEU A 208 13.04 -2.52 15.22
C LEU A 208 11.59 -2.63 14.74
N ASP A 209 11.42 -2.88 13.44
CA ASP A 209 10.11 -3.03 12.81
C ASP A 209 10.21 -3.89 11.53
N GLU A 210 9.11 -4.54 11.13
CA GLU A 210 8.97 -5.35 9.90
C GLU A 210 10.08 -6.40 9.67
N VAL A 211 10.48 -7.10 10.73
CA VAL A 211 11.53 -8.13 10.67
C VAL A 211 11.06 -9.30 9.81
N THR A 212 11.74 -9.54 8.70
CA THR A 212 11.35 -10.55 7.73
C THR A 212 12.52 -11.38 7.23
N ILE A 213 12.29 -12.69 7.12
CA ILE A 213 13.25 -13.65 6.59
C ILE A 213 12.59 -14.44 5.46
N TRP A 214 13.23 -14.46 4.29
CA TRP A 214 12.87 -15.33 3.17
C TRP A 214 13.92 -16.42 2.97
N GLY A 215 13.48 -17.61 2.54
CA GLY A 215 14.31 -18.69 2.02
C GLY A 215 14.79 -18.49 0.58
N ARG A 216 14.63 -17.29 0.03
CA ARG A 216 15.07 -16.90 -1.32
C ARG A 216 15.80 -15.55 -1.29
N ALA A 217 16.68 -15.32 -2.26
CA ALA A 217 17.28 -14.01 -2.48
C ALA A 217 16.30 -13.13 -3.28
N LEU A 218 15.88 -12.01 -2.70
CA LEU A 218 15.12 -10.98 -3.42
C LEU A 218 16.04 -10.29 -4.43
N SER A 219 15.49 -9.93 -5.58
CA SER A 219 16.18 -9.13 -6.59
C SER A 219 16.31 -7.66 -6.14
N GLY A 220 17.26 -6.92 -6.71
CA GLY A 220 17.40 -5.49 -6.43
C GLY A 220 16.13 -4.69 -6.75
N ALA A 221 15.38 -5.09 -7.78
CA ALA A 221 14.09 -4.48 -8.12
C ALA A 221 13.04 -4.77 -7.05
N GLU A 222 12.90 -6.03 -6.61
CA GLU A 222 11.99 -6.39 -5.51
C GLU A 222 12.32 -5.64 -4.20
N ILE A 223 13.61 -5.45 -3.89
CA ILE A 223 14.05 -4.72 -2.70
C ILE A 223 13.76 -3.22 -2.84
N THR A 224 14.02 -2.67 -4.03
CA THR A 224 13.67 -1.29 -4.37
C THR A 224 12.17 -1.09 -4.23
N ASP A 225 11.36 -2.02 -4.74
CA ASP A 225 9.91 -2.00 -4.63
C ASP A 225 9.41 -2.13 -3.18
N LEU A 226 10.02 -3.00 -2.37
CA LEU A 226 9.71 -3.15 -0.93
C LEU A 226 9.97 -1.86 -0.15
N TYR A 227 11.03 -1.14 -0.50
CA TYR A 227 11.36 0.13 0.10
C TYR A 227 10.49 1.28 -0.46
N ASN A 228 10.17 1.26 -1.75
CA ASN A 228 9.57 2.38 -2.49
C ASN A 228 8.05 2.38 -2.60
N SER A 229 7.32 1.44 -1.99
CA SER A 229 5.86 1.37 -2.17
C SER A 229 5.04 1.97 -1.02
N GLY A 230 5.56 2.99 -0.33
CA GLY A 230 4.76 3.82 0.59
C GLY A 230 3.80 4.76 -0.15
N ASN A 231 2.95 5.48 0.59
CA ASN A 231 1.88 6.29 0.00
C ASN A 231 2.32 7.68 -0.50
N GLY A 232 3.58 8.08 -0.26
CA GLY A 232 4.08 9.43 -0.51
C GLY A 232 3.76 10.36 0.67
N GLU A 233 4.54 11.42 0.83
CA GLU A 233 4.38 12.38 1.94
C GLU A 233 3.92 13.75 1.45
N ASN A 234 3.03 14.39 2.23
CA ASN A 234 2.78 15.82 2.08
C ASN A 234 4.08 16.59 2.36
N LEU A 235 4.35 17.68 1.62
CA LEU A 235 5.52 18.53 1.94
C LEU A 235 5.40 19.09 3.36
N THR A 236 6.36 18.75 4.24
CA THR A 236 6.48 19.28 5.60
C THR A 236 7.92 19.68 5.94
N GLY A 237 8.12 20.47 7.01
CA GLY A 237 9.45 20.78 7.52
C GLY A 237 10.41 21.41 6.51
N ASP A 238 11.60 20.80 6.35
CA ASP A 238 12.70 21.29 5.50
C ASP A 238 12.36 21.24 3.99
N PHE A 239 11.30 20.52 3.60
CA PHE A 239 10.77 20.57 2.24
C PHE A 239 10.11 21.91 1.89
N PHE A 240 9.92 22.84 2.84
CA PHE A 240 9.52 24.21 2.52
C PHE A 240 10.69 25.16 2.19
N ILE A 241 11.94 24.70 2.35
CA ILE A 241 13.12 25.52 2.05
C ILE A 241 13.28 25.68 0.53
N ASP A 242 13.41 26.93 0.09
CA ASP A 242 13.57 27.34 -1.30
C ASP A 242 12.44 26.87 -2.25
N LEU A 243 11.23 26.71 -1.69
CA LEU A 243 10.02 26.36 -2.43
C LEU A 243 9.47 27.63 -3.14
N CYS A 244 9.32 27.54 -4.46
CA CYS A 244 8.83 28.62 -5.33
C CYS A 244 7.31 28.61 -5.50
N GLY A 245 6.69 27.43 -5.43
CA GLY A 245 5.25 27.22 -5.52
C GLY A 245 4.89 25.75 -5.27
N TYR A 246 3.72 25.51 -4.69
CA TYR A 246 3.24 24.16 -4.37
C TYR A 246 1.72 24.09 -4.44
N TRP A 247 1.20 23.37 -5.42
CA TRP A 247 -0.23 23.18 -5.66
C TRP A 247 -0.59 21.71 -5.46
N LYS A 248 -1.30 21.44 -4.35
CA LYS A 248 -1.77 20.10 -3.99
C LYS A 248 -2.92 19.61 -4.85
N PHE A 249 -3.77 20.55 -5.30
CA PHE A 249 -5.04 20.26 -5.97
C PHE A 249 -6.11 19.59 -5.07
N ASP A 250 -5.95 19.76 -3.76
CA ASP A 250 -6.81 19.24 -2.70
C ASP A 250 -8.10 20.04 -2.42
N GLU A 251 -8.38 21.08 -3.20
CA GLU A 251 -9.58 21.88 -2.97
C GLU A 251 -10.86 21.05 -3.22
N ALA A 252 -11.94 21.40 -2.52
CA ALA A 252 -13.20 20.66 -2.66
C ALA A 252 -13.79 20.73 -4.09
N ALA A 253 -13.52 21.81 -4.82
CA ALA A 253 -13.95 22.01 -6.19
C ALA A 253 -13.11 23.10 -6.88
N TRP A 254 -13.02 23.01 -8.21
CA TRP A 254 -12.61 24.09 -9.10
C TRP A 254 -13.81 24.49 -9.96
N SER A 255 -13.94 25.79 -10.20
CA SER A 255 -15.09 26.46 -10.80
C SER A 255 -14.71 27.48 -11.88
N GLY A 256 -13.41 27.62 -12.16
CA GLY A 256 -12.86 28.60 -13.09
C GLY A 256 -12.68 29.99 -12.49
N VAL A 257 -12.63 30.13 -11.16
CA VAL A 257 -12.47 31.41 -10.46
C VAL A 257 -11.00 31.68 -10.15
N ALA A 258 -10.57 32.92 -10.33
CA ALA A 258 -9.20 33.35 -10.02
C ALA A 258 -8.82 33.04 -8.56
N GLY A 259 -7.69 32.36 -8.39
CA GLY A 259 -7.13 32.03 -7.09
C GLY A 259 -7.77 30.82 -6.40
N GLU A 260 -8.60 30.04 -7.09
CA GLU A 260 -9.22 28.82 -6.54
C GLU A 260 -8.23 27.67 -6.35
N VAL A 261 -7.21 27.56 -7.22
CA VAL A 261 -6.16 26.55 -7.10
C VAL A 261 -5.10 27.10 -6.15
N LYS A 262 -4.98 26.53 -4.95
CA LYS A 262 -4.22 27.15 -3.85
C LYS A 262 -2.75 26.80 -3.91
N ASP A 263 -1.93 27.84 -3.82
CA ASP A 263 -0.52 27.69 -3.48
C ASP A 263 -0.37 27.48 -1.97
N SER A 264 0.22 26.35 -1.62
CA SER A 264 0.53 25.91 -0.27
C SER A 264 1.98 26.20 0.14
N SER A 265 2.76 26.91 -0.67
CA SER A 265 4.20 27.18 -0.43
C SER A 265 4.49 28.11 0.76
N VAL A 266 3.47 28.65 1.43
CA VAL A 266 3.65 29.62 2.51
C VAL A 266 4.07 28.91 3.80
N LYS A 267 5.20 29.35 4.36
CA LYS A 267 5.77 28.89 5.63
C LYS A 267 4.70 28.82 6.73
N GLN A 268 4.29 27.61 7.14
CA GLN A 268 3.55 27.38 8.39
C GLN A 268 4.48 27.67 9.57
N THR A 269 4.85 28.94 9.76
CA THR A 269 5.50 29.35 11.01
C THR A 269 4.39 29.51 12.03
N ILE A 270 4.23 28.48 12.87
CA ILE A 270 3.74 28.55 14.25
C ILE A 270 2.61 29.58 14.49
N ASN A 271 1.35 29.10 14.51
CA ASN A 271 0.22 29.77 15.17
C ASN A 271 -0.10 31.23 14.80
N ILE A 272 0.24 31.70 13.59
CA ILE A 272 -0.29 32.98 13.07
C ILE A 272 -1.34 32.67 12.01
N LYS A 273 -2.59 33.08 12.26
CA LYS A 273 -3.62 33.18 11.21
C LYS A 273 -3.14 34.21 10.20
N ILE A 274 -2.45 33.78 9.15
CA ILE A 274 -2.11 34.66 8.02
C ILE A 274 -3.40 34.93 7.25
N ASP A 275 -3.65 36.21 6.98
CA ASP A 275 -4.79 36.67 6.18
C ASP A 275 -4.78 35.96 4.81
N ARG A 276 -5.94 35.42 4.42
CA ARG A 276 -6.19 34.67 3.17
C ARG A 276 -6.09 35.55 1.92
N ALA A 277 -5.68 36.80 2.04
CA ALA A 277 -5.37 37.71 0.93
C ALA A 277 -3.92 37.66 0.44
N PHE A 278 -3.03 36.90 1.10
CA PHE A 278 -1.58 36.85 0.80
C PHE A 278 -1.13 35.66 -0.06
N PHE A 279 -2.06 34.98 -0.76
CA PHE A 279 -1.69 33.83 -1.60
C PHE A 279 -1.12 34.27 -2.96
N ASN A 280 0.18 34.09 -3.13
CA ASN A 280 0.86 34.28 -4.40
C ASN A 280 1.92 33.16 -4.54
N PRO A 281 1.81 32.22 -5.51
CA PRO A 281 1.02 32.27 -6.76
C PRO A 281 -0.13 31.25 -6.83
N CYS A 282 -1.34 31.60 -6.37
CA CYS A 282 -2.54 30.78 -6.64
C CYS A 282 -2.93 30.78 -8.13
N GLY A 283 -3.66 29.75 -8.54
CA GLY A 283 -4.11 29.53 -9.91
C GLY A 283 -5.61 29.63 -10.15
N GLN A 284 -5.98 29.55 -11.43
CA GLN A 284 -7.34 29.47 -11.94
C GLN A 284 -7.45 28.28 -12.90
N ALA A 285 -8.50 27.46 -12.79
CA ALA A 285 -8.76 26.35 -13.70
C ALA A 285 -9.45 26.83 -14.99
N TYR A 286 -9.15 26.20 -16.12
CA TYR A 286 -9.71 26.49 -17.45
C TYR A 286 -10.08 25.19 -18.17
N GLY A 287 -10.87 25.31 -19.25
CA GLY A 287 -11.22 24.20 -20.13
C GLY A 287 -12.35 23.30 -19.62
N GLY A 288 -12.55 23.28 -18.30
CA GLY A 288 -13.37 22.25 -17.65
C GLY A 288 -12.58 21.47 -16.60
N ALA A 289 -11.28 21.73 -16.45
CA ALA A 289 -10.41 21.10 -15.46
C ALA A 289 -11.05 21.11 -14.06
N GLN A 290 -11.05 19.95 -13.40
CA GLN A 290 -11.68 19.76 -12.10
C GLN A 290 -10.68 19.17 -11.11
N THR A 291 -10.88 19.43 -9.83
CA THR A 291 -10.30 18.61 -8.76
C THR A 291 -11.28 17.48 -8.40
N ILE A 292 -10.80 16.24 -8.38
CA ILE A 292 -11.60 15.03 -8.11
C ILE A 292 -10.99 14.19 -6.97
N PRO A 293 -11.80 13.43 -6.21
CA PRO A 293 -11.28 12.45 -5.26
C PRO A 293 -10.44 11.36 -5.94
N GLY A 294 -9.58 10.69 -5.17
CA GLY A 294 -8.72 9.61 -5.69
C GLY A 294 -7.40 10.12 -6.26
N GLY A 295 -6.93 11.27 -5.75
CA GLY A 295 -5.55 11.72 -5.92
C GLY A 295 -4.57 10.73 -5.32
N LYS A 296 -3.29 10.91 -5.63
CA LYS A 296 -2.22 10.16 -4.98
C LYS A 296 -2.17 10.54 -3.49
N LEU A 297 -2.29 11.82 -3.16
CA LEU A 297 -2.55 12.32 -1.82
C LEU A 297 -3.84 13.13 -1.87
N GLY A 298 -4.89 12.66 -1.18
CA GLY A 298 -6.17 13.38 -1.15
C GLY A 298 -6.88 13.45 -2.51
N ARG A 299 -7.00 14.66 -3.07
CA ARG A 299 -7.65 14.93 -4.36
C ARG A 299 -6.60 15.28 -5.41
N CYS A 300 -6.97 15.23 -6.68
CA CYS A 300 -6.06 15.54 -7.78
C CYS A 300 -6.75 16.37 -8.85
N GLY A 301 -5.96 17.09 -9.65
CA GLY A 301 -6.43 17.75 -10.85
C GLY A 301 -6.69 16.73 -11.97
N SER A 302 -7.87 16.77 -12.58
CA SER A 302 -8.29 15.96 -13.72
C SER A 302 -8.32 16.81 -14.99
N PHE A 303 -7.62 16.33 -16.01
CA PHE A 303 -7.45 17.00 -17.30
C PHE A 303 -7.86 16.06 -18.44
N ASP A 304 -8.75 16.52 -19.32
CA ASP A 304 -9.39 15.69 -20.35
C ASP A 304 -8.58 15.52 -21.66
N GLY A 305 -7.49 16.27 -21.81
CA GLY A 305 -6.64 16.26 -22.99
C GLY A 305 -7.15 17.08 -24.17
N VAL A 306 -8.17 17.92 -23.99
CA VAL A 306 -8.79 18.72 -25.04
C VAL A 306 -8.48 20.21 -24.87
N ASN A 307 -8.77 20.78 -23.71
CA ASN A 307 -8.57 22.21 -23.44
C ASN A 307 -8.34 22.54 -21.95
N ASP A 308 -8.21 21.51 -21.10
CA ASP A 308 -8.04 21.64 -19.66
C ASP A 308 -6.65 22.10 -19.25
N TYR A 309 -6.56 23.14 -18.41
CA TYR A 309 -5.31 23.57 -17.77
C TYR A 309 -5.58 24.44 -16.54
N VAL A 310 -4.55 24.60 -15.70
CA VAL A 310 -4.52 25.60 -14.63
C VAL A 310 -3.56 26.72 -15.03
N ASN A 311 -4.02 27.97 -14.95
CA ASN A 311 -3.18 29.15 -15.16
C ASN A 311 -2.72 29.71 -13.80
N ILE A 312 -1.41 29.82 -13.63
CA ILE A 312 -0.77 30.45 -12.48
C ILE A 312 -0.26 31.82 -12.93
N THR A 313 -0.80 32.89 -12.36
CA THR A 313 -0.35 34.24 -12.66
C THR A 313 1.14 34.40 -12.38
N HIS A 314 1.83 35.10 -13.28
CA HIS A 314 3.26 35.34 -13.18
C HIS A 314 3.69 35.81 -11.78
N ASN A 315 4.76 35.19 -11.29
CA ASN A 315 5.48 35.57 -10.09
C ASN A 315 6.99 35.38 -10.32
N ASP A 316 7.80 36.33 -9.89
CA ASP A 316 9.26 36.28 -10.00
C ASP A 316 9.90 35.06 -9.29
N LYS A 317 9.24 34.50 -8.27
CA LYS A 317 9.67 33.24 -7.63
C LYS A 317 9.71 32.06 -8.60
N LEU A 318 8.90 32.09 -9.66
CA LEU A 318 8.84 31.04 -10.69
C LEU A 318 9.89 31.25 -11.80
N ASN A 319 10.72 32.30 -11.71
CA ASN A 319 11.89 32.48 -12.58
C ASN A 319 13.08 31.64 -12.09
N ILE A 320 12.86 30.32 -12.00
CA ILE A 320 13.93 29.34 -11.80
C ILE A 320 14.81 29.28 -13.05
N THR A 321 16.13 29.32 -12.89
CA THR A 321 17.09 29.44 -14.02
C THR A 321 18.18 28.38 -13.97
N GLN A 322 19.18 28.57 -13.11
CA GLN A 322 20.40 27.76 -13.08
C GLN A 322 20.39 26.61 -12.08
N LYS A 323 19.42 26.60 -11.16
CA LYS A 323 19.30 25.59 -10.10
C LYS A 323 17.84 25.40 -9.74
N PHE A 324 17.32 24.17 -9.86
CA PHE A 324 15.90 23.90 -9.56
C PHE A 324 15.59 22.42 -9.34
N SER A 325 14.40 22.18 -8.78
CA SER A 325 13.71 20.90 -8.82
C SER A 325 12.23 21.11 -9.16
N MET A 326 11.67 20.27 -10.02
CA MET A 326 10.22 20.19 -10.28
C MET A 326 9.73 18.83 -9.80
N VAL A 327 8.67 18.79 -8.99
CA VAL A 327 8.11 17.58 -8.38
C VAL A 327 6.63 17.51 -8.71
N PHE A 328 6.12 16.35 -9.09
CA PHE A 328 4.69 16.10 -9.27
C PHE A 328 4.39 14.61 -9.35
N TRP A 329 3.17 14.24 -8.95
CA TRP A 329 2.58 12.95 -9.30
C TRP A 329 1.77 13.10 -10.58
N ALA A 330 1.90 12.14 -11.50
CA ALA A 330 1.13 12.11 -12.74
C ALA A 330 0.57 10.71 -13.01
N LYS A 331 -0.69 10.64 -13.43
CA LYS A 331 -1.34 9.43 -13.95
C LYS A 331 -1.84 9.69 -15.36
N LEU A 332 -1.05 9.25 -16.34
CA LEU A 332 -1.39 9.41 -17.76
C LEU A 332 -2.58 8.54 -18.14
N THR A 333 -3.53 9.07 -18.91
CA THR A 333 -4.58 8.26 -19.55
C THR A 333 -4.08 7.73 -20.89
N SER A 334 -4.48 6.50 -21.27
CA SER A 334 -4.05 5.89 -22.54
C SER A 334 -4.29 6.81 -23.74
N GLY A 335 -3.27 6.93 -24.61
CA GLY A 335 -3.27 7.81 -25.78
C GLY A 335 -3.17 9.31 -25.45
N GLY A 336 -2.93 9.67 -24.19
CA GLY A 336 -2.76 11.06 -23.75
C GLY A 336 -1.42 11.68 -24.16
N THR A 337 -1.40 13.01 -24.29
CA THR A 337 -0.14 13.79 -24.36
C THR A 337 0.36 14.11 -22.96
N THR A 338 1.66 14.36 -22.82
CA THR A 338 2.33 14.58 -21.53
C THR A 338 2.70 16.05 -21.32
N ALA A 339 1.82 16.98 -21.73
CA ALA A 339 2.03 18.42 -21.60
C ALA A 339 1.80 18.93 -20.16
N ILE A 340 2.85 18.92 -19.31
CA ILE A 340 2.72 19.21 -17.87
C ILE A 340 2.87 20.70 -17.56
N PHE A 341 3.94 21.34 -18.03
CA PHE A 341 4.24 22.74 -17.70
C PHE A 341 4.56 23.56 -18.95
N GLU A 342 4.11 24.82 -18.98
CA GLU A 342 4.57 25.84 -19.92
C GLU A 342 4.77 27.18 -19.18
N LYS A 343 5.95 27.78 -19.33
CA LYS A 343 6.18 29.17 -18.92
C LYS A 343 6.84 29.93 -20.06
N GLY A 344 6.01 30.58 -20.87
CA GLY A 344 6.38 31.32 -22.06
C GLY A 344 6.06 30.51 -23.30
N ASN A 345 7.03 30.34 -24.18
CA ASN A 345 6.97 29.38 -25.28
C ASN A 345 8.38 28.88 -25.62
N THR A 346 8.49 27.98 -26.60
CA THR A 346 9.78 27.41 -27.03
C THR A 346 10.78 28.43 -27.60
N SER A 347 10.37 29.67 -27.89
CA SER A 347 11.24 30.75 -28.37
C SER A 347 11.73 31.69 -27.26
N ASN A 348 11.03 31.79 -26.14
CA ASN A 348 11.34 32.76 -25.08
C ASN A 348 11.10 32.25 -23.64
N GLY A 349 11.06 30.93 -23.46
CA GLY A 349 10.71 30.31 -22.19
C GLY A 349 11.12 28.85 -22.12
N TRP A 350 10.31 28.08 -21.40
CA TRP A 350 10.54 26.67 -21.18
C TRP A 350 9.22 25.91 -21.03
N ASP A 351 9.27 24.62 -21.30
CA ASP A 351 8.15 23.71 -21.05
C ASP A 351 8.65 22.31 -20.64
N LEU A 352 7.72 21.55 -20.06
CA LEU A 352 7.89 20.14 -19.77
C LEU A 352 6.73 19.41 -20.44
N ALA A 353 6.98 18.85 -21.61
CA ALA A 353 5.96 18.23 -22.45
C ALA A 353 6.52 17.06 -23.25
N GLY A 354 5.67 16.15 -23.73
CA GLY A 354 6.11 15.05 -24.59
C GLY A 354 5.00 14.54 -25.51
N GLY A 355 5.33 13.52 -26.31
CA GLY A 355 4.44 12.95 -27.31
C GLY A 355 3.40 11.96 -26.74
N SER A 356 2.61 11.37 -27.63
CA SER A 356 1.73 10.26 -27.28
C SER A 356 2.54 9.00 -26.94
N GLY A 357 2.33 8.42 -25.75
CA GLY A 357 3.01 7.18 -25.34
C GLY A 357 3.80 7.25 -24.03
N GLY A 358 3.77 8.40 -23.34
CA GLY A 358 4.37 8.54 -22.02
C GLY A 358 5.78 9.14 -21.99
N ASP A 359 6.29 9.62 -23.12
CA ASP A 359 7.58 10.30 -23.19
C ASP A 359 7.53 11.65 -22.48
N MET A 360 8.68 12.16 -22.03
CA MET A 360 8.81 13.47 -21.38
C MET A 360 9.99 14.23 -21.98
N ASN A 361 9.81 15.51 -22.29
CA ASN A 361 10.87 16.39 -22.80
C ASN A 361 10.90 17.69 -22.00
N LEU A 362 12.06 18.01 -21.41
CA LEU A 362 12.31 19.34 -20.85
C LEU A 362 12.95 20.21 -21.93
N ARG A 363 12.28 21.31 -22.29
CA ARG A 363 12.77 22.26 -23.29
C ARG A 363 13.00 23.64 -22.73
N SER A 364 14.06 24.29 -23.16
CA SER A 364 14.25 25.73 -22.91
C SER A 364 15.09 26.36 -24.00
N SER A 365 14.74 27.59 -24.41
CA SER A 365 15.58 28.39 -25.30
C SER A 365 16.86 28.92 -24.62
N GLY A 366 17.03 28.70 -23.31
CA GLY A 366 18.23 29.06 -22.56
C GLY A 366 19.23 27.91 -22.40
N PHE A 367 18.84 26.69 -22.79
CA PHE A 367 19.76 25.56 -22.88
C PHE A 367 20.51 25.58 -24.22
N ILE A 368 21.73 25.06 -24.23
CA ILE A 368 22.49 24.84 -25.46
C ILE A 368 21.92 23.64 -26.23
N SER A 369 21.54 22.55 -25.54
CA SER A 369 20.66 21.54 -26.11
C SER A 369 19.21 21.89 -25.77
N PRO A 370 18.40 22.37 -26.74
CA PRO A 370 17.06 22.85 -26.43
C PRO A 370 16.07 21.75 -26.03
N ASP A 371 16.40 20.48 -26.25
CA ASP A 371 15.54 19.31 -26.02
C ASP A 371 16.26 18.22 -25.21
N HIS A 372 15.54 17.66 -24.22
CA HIS A 372 15.98 16.55 -23.35
C HIS A 372 14.87 15.51 -23.24
N VAL A 373 14.78 14.64 -24.24
CA VAL A 373 13.71 13.64 -24.37
C VAL A 373 14.05 12.36 -23.61
N VAL A 374 13.08 11.87 -22.85
CA VAL A 374 13.13 10.63 -22.09
C VAL A 374 11.92 9.78 -22.47
N SER A 375 12.15 8.61 -23.06
CA SER A 375 11.06 7.73 -23.51
C SER A 375 10.49 6.87 -22.38
N GLY A 376 9.17 6.62 -22.42
CA GLY A 376 8.48 5.75 -21.45
C GLY A 376 8.51 6.27 -20.01
N TYR A 377 8.62 7.59 -19.83
CA TYR A 377 8.73 8.22 -18.53
C TYR A 377 7.44 8.06 -17.70
N LEU A 378 6.27 8.26 -18.30
CA LEU A 378 4.96 8.00 -17.71
C LEU A 378 4.35 6.69 -18.21
N THR A 379 3.71 5.95 -17.32
CA THR A 379 2.97 4.72 -17.67
C THR A 379 1.47 4.99 -17.64
N ALA A 380 0.76 4.69 -18.74
CA ALA A 380 -0.69 4.89 -18.80
C ALA A 380 -1.41 4.06 -17.72
N GLY A 381 -2.34 4.69 -17.01
CA GLY A 381 -3.17 4.06 -15.97
C GLY A 381 -2.49 3.90 -14.61
N ALA A 382 -1.24 4.33 -14.43
CA ALA A 382 -0.51 4.23 -13.17
C ALA A 382 -0.01 5.61 -12.69
N TRP A 383 -0.10 5.87 -11.38
CA TRP A 383 0.55 7.03 -10.77
C TRP A 383 2.07 6.87 -10.89
N THR A 384 2.74 7.94 -11.32
CA THR A 384 4.20 8.03 -11.43
C THR A 384 4.65 9.28 -10.67
N PHE A 385 5.59 9.13 -9.75
CA PHE A 385 6.23 10.26 -9.09
C PHE A 385 7.39 10.74 -9.94
N CYS A 386 7.31 11.99 -10.35
CA CYS A 386 8.22 12.60 -11.29
C CYS A 386 9.02 13.69 -10.57
N VAL A 387 10.34 13.61 -10.67
CA VAL A 387 11.22 14.71 -10.26
C VAL A 387 12.21 15.04 -11.36
N ILE A 388 12.35 16.32 -11.69
CA ILE A 388 13.37 16.82 -12.60
C ILE A 388 14.26 17.79 -11.83
N THR A 389 15.57 17.53 -11.76
CA THR A 389 16.53 18.38 -11.06
C THR A 389 17.59 18.91 -12.02
N TYR A 390 17.99 20.18 -11.85
CA TYR A 390 19.10 20.78 -12.58
C TYR A 390 20.01 21.60 -11.66
N ASP A 391 21.33 21.46 -11.83
CA ASP A 391 22.34 22.31 -11.19
C ASP A 391 23.46 22.68 -12.17
N ALA A 392 23.41 23.88 -12.76
CA ALA A 392 24.42 24.34 -13.71
C ALA A 392 25.87 24.28 -13.17
N SER A 393 26.06 24.26 -11.85
CA SER A 393 27.39 24.16 -11.21
C SER A 393 27.92 22.74 -11.05
N ALA A 394 27.08 21.71 -11.24
CA ALA A 394 27.46 20.32 -11.00
C ALA A 394 28.33 19.69 -12.10
N GLY A 395 28.51 20.35 -13.25
CA GLY A 395 29.30 19.83 -14.37
C GLY A 395 28.58 18.72 -15.12
N ALA A 396 29.15 17.51 -15.16
CA ALA A 396 28.55 16.36 -15.83
C ALA A 396 27.33 15.81 -15.07
N ASP A 397 26.37 15.24 -15.81
CA ASP A 397 25.11 14.68 -15.29
C ASP A 397 24.30 15.68 -14.43
N ASN A 398 24.37 16.96 -14.80
CA ASN A 398 23.79 18.05 -14.04
C ASN A 398 22.27 18.25 -14.24
N LEU A 399 21.67 17.61 -15.24
CA LEU A 399 20.22 17.51 -15.44
C LEU A 399 19.79 16.06 -15.23
N LYS A 400 18.83 15.81 -14.35
CA LYS A 400 18.39 14.45 -14.01
C LYS A 400 16.87 14.35 -13.97
N PHE A 401 16.36 13.25 -14.50
CA PHE A 401 14.98 12.84 -14.41
C PHE A 401 14.91 11.65 -13.45
N TYR A 402 14.06 11.74 -12.43
CA TYR A 402 13.77 10.68 -11.48
C TYR A 402 12.36 10.16 -11.73
N LYS A 403 12.19 8.84 -11.66
CA LYS A 403 10.90 8.16 -11.76
C LYS A 403 10.74 7.29 -10.52
N ASN A 404 9.67 7.50 -9.76
CA ASN A 404 9.35 6.74 -8.55
C ASN A 404 10.54 6.68 -7.56
N GLY A 405 11.11 7.86 -7.25
CA GLY A 405 12.20 8.02 -6.28
C GLY A 405 13.62 7.71 -6.80
N SER A 406 13.76 7.05 -7.96
CA SER A 406 15.05 6.63 -8.50
C SER A 406 15.45 7.40 -9.77
N ILE A 407 16.75 7.56 -10.02
CA ILE A 407 17.24 8.18 -11.27
C ILE A 407 16.79 7.33 -12.47
N PHE A 408 16.11 7.96 -13.41
CA PHE A 408 15.64 7.36 -14.66
C PHE A 408 16.53 7.76 -15.85
N ALA A 409 16.96 9.02 -15.92
CA ALA A 409 17.85 9.50 -16.95
C ALA A 409 18.73 10.65 -16.44
N THR A 410 19.93 10.79 -17.03
CA THR A 410 20.83 11.91 -16.79
C THR A 410 21.29 12.53 -18.11
N PHE A 411 21.53 13.84 -18.08
CA PHE A 411 22.06 14.62 -19.18
C PHE A 411 23.11 15.60 -18.65
N THR A 412 24.02 16.01 -19.52
CA THR A 412 24.96 17.11 -19.26
C THR A 412 24.54 18.29 -20.10
N GLU A 413 24.10 19.36 -19.45
CA GLU A 413 23.55 20.55 -20.10
C GLU A 413 24.27 21.83 -19.67
N THR A 414 24.42 22.77 -20.60
CA THR A 414 25.02 24.09 -20.35
C THR A 414 23.99 25.18 -20.61
N GLY A 415 23.89 26.17 -19.73
CA GLY A 415 22.86 27.20 -19.83
C GLY A 415 21.87 27.04 -18.68
N GLY A 416 20.58 27.26 -18.95
CA GLY A 416 19.54 27.19 -17.94
C GLY A 416 18.13 27.40 -18.49
N LEU A 417 17.15 27.37 -17.60
CA LEU A 417 15.82 27.86 -17.93
C LEU A 417 15.83 29.39 -18.06
N ILE A 418 14.97 29.93 -18.91
CA ILE A 418 14.84 31.39 -19.12
C ILE A 418 13.78 31.98 -18.18
N ALA A 419 14.18 33.04 -17.45
CA ALA A 419 13.28 33.90 -16.71
C ALA A 419 12.42 34.75 -17.67
N ASN A 420 11.12 34.83 -17.41
CA ASN A 420 10.20 35.66 -18.20
C ASN A 420 8.99 36.12 -17.36
N ALA A 421 8.26 37.11 -17.86
CA ALA A 421 7.10 37.67 -17.19
C ALA A 421 5.77 36.98 -17.58
N THR A 422 5.81 35.82 -18.22
CA THR A 422 4.59 35.11 -18.60
C THR A 422 4.07 34.25 -17.45
N ASP A 423 2.77 34.00 -17.47
CA ASP A 423 2.12 33.05 -16.57
C ASP A 423 2.71 31.64 -16.74
N LEU A 424 2.66 30.86 -15.67
CA LEU A 424 2.95 29.42 -15.70
C LEU A 424 1.63 28.68 -15.94
N LYS A 425 1.58 27.80 -16.92
CA LYS A 425 0.43 26.92 -17.16
C LYS A 425 0.78 25.50 -16.74
N ILE A 426 -0.18 24.84 -16.11
CA ILE A 426 -0.11 23.44 -15.70
C ILE A 426 -1.18 22.66 -16.48
N GLY A 427 -0.80 21.57 -17.15
CA GLY A 427 -1.71 20.74 -17.96
C GLY A 427 -1.79 21.11 -19.45
N THR A 428 -0.98 22.06 -19.92
CA THR A 428 -0.89 22.41 -21.35
C THR A 428 0.51 22.84 -21.76
N ALA A 429 0.82 22.68 -23.04
CA ALA A 429 2.04 23.16 -23.68
C ALA A 429 1.75 23.76 -25.07
N ALA A 430 2.71 24.54 -25.55
CA ALA A 430 2.73 25.22 -26.84
C ALA A 430 1.48 26.05 -27.14
N SER A 431 1.41 27.28 -26.60
CA SER A 431 0.43 28.32 -27.00
C SER A 431 -1.04 27.84 -27.11
N GLY A 432 -1.44 26.81 -26.34
CA GLY A 432 -2.81 26.26 -26.31
C GLY A 432 -3.13 25.15 -27.33
N GLY A 433 -2.14 24.41 -27.84
CA GLY A 433 -2.36 23.31 -28.80
C GLY A 433 -2.18 21.89 -28.27
N GLN A 434 -1.50 21.70 -27.13
CA GLN A 434 -1.28 20.39 -26.51
C GLN A 434 -1.80 20.40 -25.08
N PHE A 435 -2.58 19.38 -24.70
CA PHE A 435 -3.23 19.30 -23.40
C PHE A 435 -3.00 17.94 -22.74
N PHE A 436 -2.64 17.98 -21.46
CA PHE A 436 -2.45 16.77 -20.67
C PHE A 436 -3.76 16.02 -20.56
N LYS A 437 -3.70 14.70 -20.74
CA LYS A 437 -4.86 13.81 -20.55
C LYS A 437 -4.58 12.85 -19.40
N GLY A 438 -5.09 13.14 -18.22
CA GLY A 438 -4.82 12.35 -17.03
C GLY A 438 -5.03 13.12 -15.75
N LEU A 439 -4.41 12.61 -14.69
CA LEU A 439 -4.47 13.19 -13.35
C LEU A 439 -3.10 13.74 -12.96
N LEU A 440 -3.07 14.92 -12.33
CA LEU A 440 -1.88 15.51 -11.70
C LEU A 440 -2.15 15.75 -10.23
N ASP A 441 -1.12 15.64 -9.41
CA ASP A 441 -1.21 15.82 -7.97
C ASP A 441 0.16 16.27 -7.40
N GLU A 442 0.14 16.97 -6.26
CA GLU A 442 1.32 17.44 -5.51
C GLU A 442 2.37 18.17 -6.37
N VAL A 443 1.93 19.14 -7.17
CA VAL A 443 2.81 19.89 -8.07
C VAL A 443 3.64 20.89 -7.28
N ALA A 444 4.96 20.74 -7.24
CA ALA A 444 5.87 21.64 -6.54
C ALA A 444 7.08 22.05 -7.40
N ILE A 445 7.54 23.29 -7.20
CA ILE A 445 8.72 23.85 -7.86
C ILE A 445 9.64 24.46 -6.80
N TYR A 446 10.93 24.13 -6.88
CA TYR A 446 11.98 24.57 -5.97
C TYR A 446 13.06 25.35 -6.72
N SER A 447 13.65 26.37 -6.08
CA SER A 447 14.87 27.05 -6.56
C SER A 447 16.16 26.39 -6.06
N ARG A 448 16.06 25.14 -5.57
CA ARG A 448 17.19 24.31 -5.15
C ARG A 448 17.09 22.92 -5.78
N VAL A 449 18.20 22.19 -5.75
CA VAL A 449 18.24 20.78 -6.12
C VAL A 449 17.90 19.95 -4.89
N LEU A 450 16.85 19.13 -5.00
CA LEU A 450 16.56 18.08 -4.03
C LEU A 450 17.60 16.97 -4.18
N SER A 451 18.13 16.49 -3.06
CA SER A 451 19.03 15.34 -3.03
C SER A 451 18.28 14.04 -3.37
N GLY A 452 19.01 12.99 -3.76
CA GLY A 452 18.39 11.68 -4.01
C GLY A 452 17.66 11.12 -2.79
N THR A 453 18.15 11.42 -1.59
CA THR A 453 17.51 11.07 -0.32
C THR A 453 16.19 11.83 -0.14
N GLU A 454 16.19 13.15 -0.30
CA GLU A 454 14.97 13.97 -0.22
C GLU A 454 13.92 13.55 -1.26
N ILE A 455 14.33 13.24 -2.49
CA ILE A 455 13.43 12.76 -3.56
C ILE A 455 12.79 11.42 -3.17
N THR A 456 13.58 10.53 -2.58
CA THR A 456 13.12 9.23 -2.10
C THR A 456 12.14 9.39 -0.93
N GLU A 457 12.45 10.29 0.02
CA GLU A 457 11.57 10.61 1.15
C GLU A 457 10.22 11.15 0.66
N LEU A 458 10.21 12.12 -0.27
CA LEU A 458 8.97 12.66 -0.85
C LEU A 458 8.15 11.61 -1.61
N HIS A 459 8.82 10.75 -2.39
CA HIS A 459 8.15 9.69 -3.14
C HIS A 459 7.43 8.71 -2.23
N ASN A 460 8.09 8.32 -1.13
CA ASN A 460 7.71 7.16 -0.34
C ASN A 460 6.92 7.51 0.91
N GLY A 461 7.07 8.73 1.43
CA GLY A 461 6.74 9.05 2.82
C GLY A 461 7.56 8.24 3.83
N GLY A 462 8.71 7.69 3.40
CA GLY A 462 9.64 6.97 4.27
C GLY A 462 9.12 5.70 4.98
N ASP A 463 7.93 5.18 4.67
CA ASP A 463 7.25 4.16 5.49
C ASP A 463 7.46 2.70 5.04
N GLY A 464 7.83 2.44 3.78
CA GLY A 464 8.01 1.07 3.25
C GLY A 464 6.71 0.34 2.93
N LYS A 465 6.80 -0.91 2.44
CA LYS A 465 5.68 -1.74 1.98
C LYS A 465 5.15 -2.69 3.06
N ILE A 466 3.83 -2.75 3.30
CA ILE A 466 3.22 -3.92 3.96
C ILE A 466 3.36 -5.13 3.03
N LEU A 467 4.05 -6.18 3.49
CA LEU A 467 4.25 -7.40 2.68
C LEU A 467 2.93 -8.02 2.22
N THR A 468 2.75 -8.10 0.90
CA THR A 468 1.55 -8.63 0.23
C THR A 468 1.91 -9.43 -1.03
N GLY A 469 1.00 -10.26 -1.53
CA GLY A 469 1.13 -10.90 -2.85
C GLY A 469 2.31 -11.86 -2.98
N ALA A 470 3.19 -11.61 -3.97
CA ALA A 470 4.37 -12.43 -4.28
C ALA A 470 5.47 -12.33 -3.21
N TYR A 471 5.46 -11.26 -2.41
CA TYR A 471 6.39 -11.08 -1.29
C TYR A 471 6.11 -12.02 -0.11
N LEU A 472 4.95 -12.69 -0.11
CA LEU A 472 4.60 -13.70 0.90
C LEU A 472 5.12 -15.11 0.54
N ASN A 473 5.70 -15.29 -0.65
CA ASN A 473 6.25 -16.57 -1.08
C ASN A 473 7.63 -16.82 -0.43
N ASP A 474 7.88 -18.07 -0.02
CA ASP A 474 9.13 -18.52 0.58
C ASP A 474 9.52 -17.80 1.88
N LEU A 475 8.54 -17.26 2.63
CA LEU A 475 8.78 -16.72 3.96
C LEU A 475 9.19 -17.82 4.95
N ALA A 476 10.33 -17.59 5.60
CA ALA A 476 10.79 -18.36 6.74
C ALA A 476 10.29 -17.79 8.07
N GLY A 477 10.07 -16.47 8.14
CA GLY A 477 9.49 -15.75 9.27
C GLY A 477 9.16 -14.29 8.91
N TYR A 478 8.11 -13.75 9.52
CA TYR A 478 7.71 -12.34 9.36
C TYR A 478 7.06 -11.84 10.65
N TRP A 479 7.70 -10.88 11.32
CA TRP A 479 7.25 -10.26 12.55
C TRP A 479 7.12 -8.75 12.36
N LYS A 480 5.88 -8.27 12.42
CA LYS A 480 5.56 -6.85 12.27
C LYS A 480 5.84 -6.01 13.51
N PHE A 481 5.81 -6.65 14.68
CA PHE A 481 5.85 -5.96 15.98
C PHE A 481 4.68 -4.98 16.22
N ASP A 482 3.55 -5.28 15.59
CA ASP A 482 2.30 -4.52 15.62
C ASP A 482 1.40 -4.81 16.82
N GLU A 483 1.82 -5.68 17.76
CA GLU A 483 0.97 -6.05 18.87
C GLU A 483 0.73 -4.89 19.83
N ALA A 484 -0.49 -4.85 20.41
CA ALA A 484 -0.90 -3.78 21.30
C ALA A 484 -0.02 -3.62 22.55
N SER A 485 0.63 -4.70 22.97
CA SER A 485 1.59 -4.74 24.08
C SER A 485 2.31 -6.08 24.10
N TRP A 486 3.55 -6.10 24.59
CA TRP A 486 4.23 -7.31 25.04
C TRP A 486 4.37 -7.31 26.56
N SER A 487 4.35 -8.50 27.15
CA SER A 487 4.26 -8.76 28.59
C SER A 487 5.23 -9.84 29.09
N GLY A 488 6.06 -10.39 28.20
CA GLY A 488 6.98 -11.47 28.48
C GLY A 488 6.40 -12.87 28.34
N VAL A 489 5.22 -13.03 27.74
CA VAL A 489 4.53 -14.32 27.58
C VAL A 489 4.92 -15.01 26.27
N ALA A 490 5.13 -16.32 26.33
CA ALA A 490 5.44 -17.11 25.14
C ALA A 490 4.33 -17.00 24.07
N GLY A 491 4.73 -16.65 22.85
CA GLY A 491 3.85 -16.55 21.70
C GLY A 491 3.13 -15.20 21.55
N GLU A 492 3.51 -14.18 22.33
CA GLU A 492 2.95 -12.83 22.26
C GLU A 492 3.51 -12.01 21.09
N VAL A 493 4.76 -12.26 20.67
CA VAL A 493 5.33 -11.65 19.47
C VAL A 493 4.86 -12.48 18.30
N LYS A 494 3.88 -11.99 17.55
CA LYS A 494 3.19 -12.75 16.54
C LYS A 494 3.98 -12.79 15.25
N GLU A 495 3.87 -13.94 14.61
CA GLU A 495 4.54 -14.26 13.38
C GLU A 495 3.47 -14.53 12.33
N MET A 496 3.69 -13.98 11.14
CA MET A 496 2.71 -13.94 10.06
C MET A 496 3.10 -14.92 8.94
N THR A 497 3.49 -16.17 9.26
CA THR A 497 3.68 -17.23 8.24
C THR A 497 2.71 -18.42 8.37
N GLY A 498 1.81 -18.39 9.37
CA GLY A 498 0.79 -19.42 9.60
C GLY A 498 -0.33 -19.38 8.57
N TYR A 499 -0.46 -20.41 7.74
CA TYR A 499 -1.56 -20.57 6.78
C TYR A 499 -2.90 -20.84 7.50
N ASP A 500 -4.01 -20.33 6.96
CA ASP A 500 -5.36 -20.71 7.38
C ASP A 500 -5.68 -22.11 6.85
N SER A 501 -5.52 -23.13 7.68
CA SER A 501 -5.74 -24.54 7.32
C SER A 501 -7.22 -24.94 7.26
N THR A 502 -8.15 -23.98 7.14
CA THR A 502 -9.59 -24.28 7.08
C THR A 502 -9.92 -24.99 5.76
N PRO A 503 -10.44 -26.24 5.78
CA PRO A 503 -10.68 -27.00 4.56
C PRO A 503 -11.76 -26.39 3.67
N VAL A 504 -11.60 -26.51 2.35
CA VAL A 504 -12.63 -26.17 1.35
C VAL A 504 -13.20 -27.46 0.75
N ASP A 505 -14.52 -27.57 0.65
CA ASP A 505 -15.25 -28.77 0.23
C ASP A 505 -16.49 -28.51 -0.66
N LYS A 506 -16.87 -27.25 -0.91
CA LYS A 506 -18.09 -26.94 -1.67
C LYS A 506 -18.00 -25.61 -2.43
N LEU A 507 -18.63 -25.51 -3.60
CA LEU A 507 -18.93 -24.31 -4.39
C LEU A 507 -20.44 -24.09 -4.44
N ILE A 508 -20.91 -22.86 -4.17
CA ILE A 508 -22.32 -22.47 -4.29
C ILE A 508 -22.45 -21.17 -5.11
N ILE A 509 -23.30 -21.18 -6.14
CA ILE A 509 -23.74 -19.98 -6.88
C ILE A 509 -25.27 -19.98 -6.91
N PRO A 510 -25.95 -18.98 -6.30
CA PRO A 510 -27.41 -18.94 -6.21
C PRO A 510 -28.11 -18.97 -7.57
N ALA A 511 -29.35 -19.49 -7.58
CA ALA A 511 -30.24 -19.40 -8.73
C ALA A 511 -30.56 -17.93 -9.08
N GLY A 512 -30.96 -17.68 -10.34
CA GLY A 512 -31.24 -16.35 -10.89
C GLY A 512 -30.02 -15.67 -11.50
N HIS A 513 -28.91 -16.39 -11.65
CA HIS A 513 -27.71 -15.90 -12.32
C HIS A 513 -27.86 -15.85 -13.85
N ASN A 514 -27.01 -15.08 -14.52
CA ASN A 514 -26.97 -15.00 -15.99
C ASN A 514 -25.88 -15.88 -16.65
N LEU A 515 -25.34 -16.86 -15.93
CA LEU A 515 -24.29 -17.78 -16.42
C LEU A 515 -24.81 -18.98 -17.27
N TYR A 516 -25.97 -18.85 -17.90
CA TYR A 516 -26.45 -19.86 -18.83
C TYR A 516 -25.49 -20.03 -20.02
N ASN A 517 -25.16 -21.27 -20.37
CA ASN A 517 -24.14 -21.67 -21.34
C ASN A 517 -22.69 -21.26 -21.00
N ALA A 518 -22.41 -20.83 -19.77
CA ALA A 518 -21.04 -20.57 -19.33
C ALA A 518 -20.30 -21.88 -19.04
N SER A 519 -19.03 -21.97 -19.45
CA SER A 519 -18.13 -23.09 -19.13
C SER A 519 -17.31 -22.78 -17.88
N PHE A 520 -17.24 -23.74 -16.96
CA PHE A 520 -16.60 -23.64 -15.66
C PHE A 520 -15.45 -24.64 -15.53
N SER A 521 -14.37 -24.23 -14.86
CA SER A 521 -13.30 -25.11 -14.41
C SER A 521 -12.88 -24.70 -13.00
N LEU A 522 -12.86 -25.65 -12.07
CA LEU A 522 -12.47 -25.45 -10.68
C LEU A 522 -11.26 -26.33 -10.36
N LYS A 523 -10.16 -25.73 -9.93
CA LYS A 523 -8.88 -26.38 -9.72
C LYS A 523 -8.24 -25.97 -8.41
N TYR A 524 -7.34 -26.80 -7.89
CA TYR A 524 -6.47 -26.44 -6.78
C TYR A 524 -5.01 -26.52 -7.21
N SER A 525 -4.15 -25.86 -6.45
CA SER A 525 -2.70 -26.04 -6.51
C SER A 525 -2.14 -25.95 -5.09
N ASP A 526 -1.06 -26.68 -4.83
CA ASP A 526 -0.26 -26.44 -3.64
C ASP A 526 0.90 -25.51 -3.90
N ASP A 527 1.34 -25.27 -5.14
CA ASP A 527 2.57 -24.52 -5.46
C ASP A 527 2.34 -23.29 -6.35
N ASP A 528 1.08 -23.01 -6.72
CA ASP A 528 0.65 -21.98 -7.68
C ASP A 528 1.24 -22.15 -9.09
N MET A 529 1.74 -23.35 -9.39
CA MET A 529 2.32 -23.69 -10.70
C MET A 529 1.59 -24.88 -11.34
N THR A 530 1.30 -25.89 -10.53
CA THR A 530 0.69 -27.13 -10.96
C THR A 530 -0.75 -27.18 -10.47
N TYR A 531 -1.69 -27.04 -11.39
CA TYR A 531 -3.12 -27.03 -11.08
C TYR A 531 -3.80 -28.34 -11.43
N VAL A 532 -4.56 -28.87 -10.47
CA VAL A 532 -5.32 -30.12 -10.58
C VAL A 532 -6.81 -29.80 -10.44
N ASN A 533 -7.66 -30.37 -11.29
CA ASN A 533 -9.11 -30.18 -11.20
C ASN A 533 -9.65 -30.69 -9.85
N ILE A 534 -10.36 -29.83 -9.12
CA ILE A 534 -11.11 -30.18 -7.90
C ILE A 534 -12.34 -31.01 -8.30
N VAL A 535 -13.05 -30.55 -9.33
CA VAL A 535 -14.17 -31.24 -9.97
C VAL A 535 -13.99 -31.22 -11.48
N ALA A 536 -14.64 -32.14 -12.19
CA ALA A 536 -14.64 -32.13 -13.65
C ALA A 536 -15.22 -30.79 -14.17
N PRO A 537 -14.58 -30.16 -15.17
CA PRO A 537 -15.13 -28.97 -15.83
C PRO A 537 -16.56 -29.21 -16.34
N TRP A 538 -17.42 -28.20 -16.26
CA TRP A 538 -18.83 -28.32 -16.67
C TRP A 538 -19.30 -27.07 -17.42
N THR A 539 -20.39 -27.19 -18.20
CA THR A 539 -21.10 -26.05 -18.77
C THR A 539 -22.44 -25.93 -18.07
N GLN A 540 -22.81 -24.72 -17.64
CA GLN A 540 -24.08 -24.50 -16.94
C GLN A 540 -25.23 -24.43 -17.95
N ALA A 541 -26.26 -25.24 -17.73
CA ALA A 541 -27.36 -25.45 -18.67
C ALA A 541 -28.63 -24.64 -18.37
N ASP A 542 -28.64 -23.83 -17.32
CA ASP A 542 -29.80 -23.03 -16.90
C ASP A 542 -29.34 -21.87 -16.00
N SER A 543 -30.28 -21.20 -15.33
CA SER A 543 -30.04 -20.18 -14.30
C SER A 543 -30.33 -20.69 -12.88
N GLU A 544 -30.36 -22.01 -12.67
CA GLU A 544 -30.65 -22.62 -11.37
C GLU A 544 -29.41 -22.61 -10.45
N LEU A 545 -29.57 -23.04 -9.20
CA LEU A 545 -28.48 -23.14 -8.22
C LEU A 545 -27.32 -23.99 -8.77
N ILE A 546 -26.10 -23.44 -8.77
CA ILE A 546 -24.87 -24.21 -9.01
C ILE A 546 -24.34 -24.65 -7.65
N GLU A 547 -24.39 -25.94 -7.36
CA GLU A 547 -23.75 -26.54 -6.19
C GLU A 547 -22.76 -27.62 -6.65
N LYS A 548 -21.49 -27.52 -6.23
CA LYS A 548 -20.48 -28.57 -6.41
C LYS A 548 -19.86 -28.91 -5.07
N THR A 549 -19.63 -30.18 -4.80
CA THR A 549 -18.98 -30.65 -3.56
C THR A 549 -17.81 -31.55 -3.90
N TRP A 550 -16.79 -31.54 -3.06
CA TRP A 550 -15.61 -32.41 -3.16
C TRP A 550 -15.12 -32.82 -1.77
N ALA A 551 -14.15 -33.75 -1.72
CA ALA A 551 -13.51 -34.10 -0.47
C ALA A 551 -12.77 -32.89 0.09
N SER A 552 -13.01 -32.57 1.36
CA SER A 552 -12.39 -31.41 2.01
C SER A 552 -10.87 -31.43 1.85
N SER A 553 -10.30 -30.32 1.40
CA SER A 553 -8.86 -30.21 1.21
C SER A 553 -8.33 -28.88 1.75
N THR A 554 -7.07 -28.90 2.17
CA THR A 554 -6.36 -27.73 2.71
C THR A 554 -5.37 -27.17 1.69
N ASN A 555 -5.65 -27.34 0.40
CA ASN A 555 -4.74 -26.93 -0.67
C ASN A 555 -4.54 -25.41 -0.67
N ARG A 556 -3.31 -24.97 -1.00
CA ARG A 556 -2.90 -23.57 -0.84
C ARG A 556 -3.58 -22.58 -1.78
N PHE A 557 -3.97 -23.04 -2.98
CA PHE A 557 -4.54 -22.21 -4.03
C PHE A 557 -5.76 -22.89 -4.62
N THR A 558 -6.80 -22.09 -4.94
CA THR A 558 -7.98 -22.54 -5.69
C THR A 558 -8.25 -21.58 -6.85
N GLU A 559 -8.43 -22.12 -8.06
CA GLU A 559 -8.77 -21.39 -9.27
C GLU A 559 -10.18 -21.77 -9.72
N LEU A 560 -11.05 -20.78 -9.88
CA LEU A 560 -12.33 -20.93 -10.57
C LEU A 560 -12.34 -20.09 -11.84
N LYS A 561 -12.38 -20.76 -12.99
CA LYS A 561 -12.44 -20.15 -14.31
C LYS A 561 -13.85 -20.29 -14.89
N ILE A 562 -14.42 -19.19 -15.37
CA ILE A 562 -15.73 -19.11 -16.04
C ILE A 562 -15.53 -18.48 -17.41
N VAL A 563 -15.96 -19.15 -18.47
CA VAL A 563 -15.96 -18.64 -19.85
C VAL A 563 -17.41 -18.47 -20.27
N THR A 564 -17.83 -17.25 -20.57
CA THR A 564 -19.24 -16.92 -20.82
C THR A 564 -19.40 -15.92 -21.97
N PRO A 565 -20.46 -16.01 -22.79
CA PRO A 565 -20.75 -15.04 -23.84
C PRO A 565 -21.34 -13.72 -23.34
N VAL A 566 -21.75 -13.65 -22.07
CA VAL A 566 -22.39 -12.48 -21.46
C VAL A 566 -21.63 -12.04 -20.20
N LEU A 567 -21.60 -10.73 -19.95
CA LEU A 567 -21.04 -10.15 -18.72
C LEU A 567 -21.79 -10.71 -17.50
N PRO A 568 -21.12 -11.44 -16.57
CA PRO A 568 -21.74 -11.92 -15.34
C PRO A 568 -22.38 -10.77 -14.54
N GLN A 569 -23.60 -10.96 -14.07
CA GLN A 569 -24.33 -10.02 -13.20
C GLN A 569 -24.34 -10.45 -11.73
N ILE A 570 -23.60 -11.51 -11.38
CA ILE A 570 -23.66 -12.13 -10.05
C ILE A 570 -22.99 -11.24 -9.01
N ALA A 571 -23.73 -10.95 -7.94
CA ALA A 571 -23.18 -10.77 -6.61
C ALA A 571 -23.10 -12.15 -5.94
N GLU A 572 -21.87 -12.55 -5.63
CA GLU A 572 -21.45 -13.65 -4.76
C GLU A 572 -21.40 -15.09 -5.35
N MET A 573 -20.18 -15.62 -5.42
CA MET A 573 -19.83 -17.03 -5.63
C MET A 573 -19.09 -17.51 -4.37
N PHE A 574 -19.44 -18.67 -3.78
CA PHE A 574 -18.87 -19.11 -2.50
C PHE A 574 -18.14 -20.43 -2.58
N LEU A 575 -17.03 -20.54 -1.86
CA LEU A 575 -16.35 -21.81 -1.56
C LEU A 575 -16.39 -22.03 -0.02
N THR A 576 -16.89 -23.15 0.53
CA THR A 576 -17.01 -23.39 2.01
C THR A 576 -16.19 -24.60 2.45
N SER A 577 -15.77 -24.75 3.73
CA SER A 577 -16.56 -25.49 4.74
C SER A 577 -17.09 -24.66 5.92
N GLU A 578 -16.56 -23.48 6.22
CA GLU A 578 -17.14 -22.55 7.22
C GLU A 578 -16.81 -21.08 6.84
N TYR A 579 -17.84 -20.24 6.70
CA TYR A 579 -17.97 -18.79 7.00
C TYR A 579 -19.04 -18.06 6.13
N GLU A 580 -19.44 -16.89 6.66
CA GLU A 580 -20.62 -16.03 6.46
C GLU A 580 -20.61 -15.13 5.18
N TRP A 581 -21.78 -14.58 4.84
CA TRP A 581 -22.18 -13.91 3.56
C TRP A 581 -22.27 -12.36 3.61
N GLU A 582 -22.36 -11.71 2.42
CA GLU A 582 -23.13 -10.48 2.06
C GLU A 582 -22.95 -10.03 0.58
N ARG A 583 -23.82 -9.30 -0.18
CA ARG A 583 -25.29 -9.03 -0.33
C ARG A 583 -25.60 -8.69 -1.84
N ASN A 584 -26.79 -9.07 -2.35
CA ASN A 584 -27.36 -8.75 -3.69
C ASN A 584 -27.78 -7.26 -3.91
N PRO A 585 -27.46 -6.61 -5.07
CA PRO A 585 -27.56 -5.15 -5.28
C PRO A 585 -28.92 -4.58 -5.74
N SER A 586 -30.00 -5.36 -5.86
CA SER A 586 -31.16 -4.96 -6.70
C SER A 586 -32.46 -4.54 -5.98
N ARG A 587 -32.43 -3.91 -4.79
CA ARG A 587 -33.64 -3.32 -4.16
C ARG A 587 -33.39 -2.01 -3.38
N PRO A 588 -34.40 -1.12 -3.33
CA PRO A 588 -34.25 0.31 -3.03
C PRO A 588 -33.75 0.57 -1.62
N THR A 589 -33.10 1.73 -1.46
CA THR A 589 -32.66 2.30 -0.19
C THR A 589 -33.79 2.21 0.85
N GLY A 590 -33.58 1.44 1.92
CA GLY A 590 -34.41 1.54 3.12
C GLY A 590 -34.33 2.97 3.69
N ASP A 591 -35.40 3.41 4.37
CA ASP A 591 -35.45 4.75 4.95
C ASP A 591 -34.29 4.93 5.95
N LEU A 592 -33.52 6.00 5.76
CA LEU A 592 -32.52 6.46 6.72
C LEU A 592 -33.26 7.19 7.84
N LEU A 593 -33.44 6.51 8.97
CA LEU A 593 -34.07 7.11 10.13
C LEU A 593 -32.99 7.56 11.13
N PRO A 594 -33.03 8.81 11.61
CA PRO A 594 -32.09 9.25 12.63
C PRO A 594 -32.41 8.55 13.96
N ARG A 595 -31.41 7.92 14.58
CA ARG A 595 -31.49 7.62 16.01
C ARG A 595 -30.96 8.86 16.73
N PHE A 596 -31.84 9.56 17.43
CA PHE A 596 -31.41 10.72 18.21
C PHE A 596 -30.44 10.23 19.29
N ASN A 597 -29.15 10.52 19.12
CA ASN A 597 -28.14 10.35 20.17
C ASN A 597 -28.20 11.50 21.18
N VAL A 598 -29.36 12.14 21.27
CA VAL A 598 -29.63 13.29 22.11
C VAL A 598 -30.82 12.93 23.00
N GLU A 599 -30.54 12.58 24.24
CA GLU A 599 -31.57 12.34 25.24
C GLU A 599 -32.06 13.69 25.77
N ARG A 600 -33.37 13.98 25.63
CA ARG A 600 -33.97 15.17 26.24
C ARG A 600 -34.30 14.86 27.69
N ASP A 601 -33.49 15.37 28.60
CA ASP A 601 -33.69 15.25 30.03
C ASP A 601 -34.27 16.55 30.59
N VAL A 602 -35.09 16.47 31.65
CA VAL A 602 -35.71 17.64 32.29
C VAL A 602 -35.17 17.71 33.71
N CYS A 603 -34.26 18.65 33.96
CA CYS A 603 -33.74 18.87 35.29
C CYS A 603 -34.82 19.41 36.24
N ALA A 604 -34.60 19.24 37.56
CA ALA A 604 -35.44 19.81 38.61
C ALA A 604 -35.42 21.35 38.52
N GLY A 605 -36.36 21.90 37.74
CA GLY A 605 -36.37 23.29 37.28
C GLY A 605 -37.13 23.51 35.97
N GLY A 606 -37.50 22.44 35.25
CA GLY A 606 -38.40 22.49 34.08
C GLY A 606 -37.75 22.98 32.79
N GLN A 607 -36.45 23.25 32.78
CA GLN A 607 -35.69 23.58 31.58
C GLN A 607 -35.23 22.27 30.90
N PRO A 608 -35.52 22.07 29.60
CA PRO A 608 -35.03 20.90 28.89
C PRO A 608 -33.53 21.00 28.64
N ARG A 609 -32.80 19.93 28.93
CA ARG A 609 -31.42 19.72 28.52
C ARG A 609 -31.34 18.55 27.55
N TYR A 610 -30.33 18.58 26.70
CA TYR A 610 -30.10 17.61 25.63
C TYR A 610 -28.75 16.93 25.88
N LEU A 611 -28.74 15.64 26.21
CA LEU A 611 -27.55 14.86 26.52
C LEU A 611 -27.07 14.13 25.26
N ILE A 612 -25.90 14.49 24.74
CA ILE A 612 -25.35 13.89 23.52
C ILE A 612 -24.52 12.65 23.89
N HIS A 613 -24.99 11.47 23.48
CA HIS A 613 -24.36 10.16 23.70
C HIS A 613 -23.35 9.80 22.60
N GLY A 614 -22.48 10.75 22.21
CA GLY A 614 -21.47 10.59 21.15
C GLY A 614 -21.95 10.88 19.72
N ASP A 615 -21.14 10.50 18.73
CA ASP A 615 -21.34 10.84 17.31
C ASP A 615 -22.69 10.34 16.75
N PRO A 616 -23.36 11.10 15.87
CA PRO A 616 -24.67 10.74 15.33
C PRO A 616 -24.61 9.41 14.55
N ARG A 617 -25.41 8.44 14.98
CA ARG A 617 -25.53 7.13 14.31
C ARG A 617 -26.75 7.13 13.40
N ARG A 618 -26.61 6.57 12.20
CA ARG A 618 -27.72 6.32 11.29
C ARG A 618 -28.06 4.84 11.35
N TYR A 619 -29.33 4.50 11.23
CA TYR A 619 -29.73 3.12 11.03
C TYR A 619 -30.56 3.03 9.76
N ARG A 620 -30.48 1.86 9.13
CA ARG A 620 -31.21 1.58 7.90
C ARG A 620 -32.19 0.46 8.17
N TYR A 621 -33.48 0.79 7.99
CA TYR A 621 -34.57 -0.16 8.18
C TYR A 621 -34.99 -0.74 6.83
N TYR A 622 -35.06 -2.07 6.75
CA TYR A 622 -35.49 -2.77 5.54
C TYR A 622 -36.84 -3.47 5.78
N PRO A 623 -37.97 -2.75 5.62
CA PRO A 623 -39.27 -3.37 5.75
C PRO A 623 -39.57 -4.27 4.54
N GLN A 624 -40.11 -5.46 4.83
CA GLN A 624 -40.74 -6.35 3.84
C GLN A 624 -39.80 -7.13 2.90
N VAL A 625 -38.73 -7.71 3.43
CA VAL A 625 -38.08 -8.82 2.71
C VAL A 625 -39.03 -10.02 2.77
N ARG A 626 -39.25 -10.69 1.63
CA ARG A 626 -40.17 -11.84 1.55
C ARG A 626 -39.37 -13.12 1.29
N ALA A 627 -39.41 -14.08 2.21
CA ALA A 627 -38.79 -15.39 2.06
C ALA A 627 -39.86 -16.47 1.85
N LEU A 628 -39.53 -17.51 1.08
CA LEU A 628 -40.40 -18.69 0.97
C LEU A 628 -40.43 -19.47 2.30
N SER A 629 -41.51 -20.21 2.54
CA SER A 629 -41.68 -21.09 3.71
C SER A 629 -40.49 -22.03 3.94
N THR A 630 -39.83 -22.49 2.87
CA THR A 630 -38.63 -23.36 2.90
C THR A 630 -37.35 -22.63 3.31
N GLN A 631 -37.29 -21.31 3.15
CA GLN A 631 -36.13 -20.47 3.50
C GLN A 631 -36.24 -19.89 4.91
N LYS A 632 -37.45 -19.89 5.51
CA LYS A 632 -37.73 -19.40 6.87
C LYS A 632 -36.90 -20.11 7.94
N ALA A 633 -36.75 -21.43 7.84
CA ALA A 633 -35.95 -22.21 8.79
C ALA A 633 -34.46 -21.83 8.72
N ASN A 634 -33.95 -21.56 7.53
CA ASN A 634 -32.56 -21.18 7.31
C ASN A 634 -32.28 -19.77 7.85
N ALA A 635 -33.18 -18.81 7.58
CA ALA A 635 -33.04 -17.44 8.08
C ALA A 635 -33.15 -17.37 9.62
N LYS A 636 -34.05 -18.16 10.22
CA LYS A 636 -34.17 -18.25 11.68
C LYS A 636 -32.97 -18.94 12.33
N ALA A 637 -32.50 -20.05 11.75
CA ALA A 637 -31.31 -20.75 12.24
C ALA A 637 -30.07 -19.86 12.18
N MET A 638 -29.94 -19.03 11.14
CA MET A 638 -28.86 -18.06 10.99
C MET A 638 -28.87 -16.99 12.08
N TYR A 639 -30.01 -16.33 12.33
CA TYR A 639 -30.14 -15.31 13.39
C TYR A 639 -29.91 -15.88 14.80
N ASP A 640 -30.47 -17.05 15.09
CA ASP A 640 -30.32 -17.73 16.37
C ASP A 640 -28.84 -18.15 16.60
N ALA A 641 -28.15 -18.62 15.55
CA ALA A 641 -26.72 -18.96 15.59
C ALA A 641 -25.82 -17.74 15.85
N TRP A 642 -26.27 -16.53 15.49
CA TRP A 642 -25.54 -15.28 15.70
C TRP A 642 -25.88 -14.57 17.01
N ALA A 643 -26.72 -15.18 17.85
CA ALA A 643 -27.17 -14.63 19.12
C ALA A 643 -27.76 -13.20 18.99
N GLY A 644 -28.36 -12.87 17.85
CA GLY A 644 -29.04 -11.60 17.64
C GLY A 644 -28.18 -10.43 17.14
N GLY A 645 -26.98 -10.66 16.61
CA GLY A 645 -26.21 -9.61 15.91
C GLY A 645 -24.70 -9.73 16.06
N LYS A 646 -24.02 -10.17 14.99
CA LYS A 646 -22.56 -10.00 14.87
C LYS A 646 -22.28 -8.89 13.86
N PRO A 647 -21.24 -8.07 14.08
CA PRO A 647 -20.86 -7.04 13.13
C PRO A 647 -20.16 -7.62 11.90
N PHE A 648 -20.38 -7.00 10.74
CA PHE A 648 -19.83 -7.38 9.45
C PHE A 648 -19.59 -6.11 8.58
N TRP A 649 -18.95 -6.28 7.42
CA TRP A 649 -18.66 -5.21 6.47
C TRP A 649 -19.26 -5.46 5.09
N LEU A 650 -19.98 -4.48 4.57
CA LEU A 650 -20.57 -4.42 3.23
C LEU A 650 -19.72 -3.56 2.29
N CYS A 651 -19.69 -3.87 1.00
CA CYS A 651 -19.27 -2.94 -0.04
C CYS A 651 -20.44 -2.73 -1.01
N ASP A 652 -20.85 -1.48 -1.25
CA ASP A 652 -21.93 -1.20 -2.20
C ASP A 652 -21.44 -1.15 -3.65
N HIS A 653 -22.38 -1.06 -4.59
CA HIS A 653 -22.13 -0.99 -6.03
C HIS A 653 -21.38 0.27 -6.50
N GLU A 654 -21.20 1.26 -5.63
CA GLU A 654 -20.43 2.49 -5.87
C GLU A 654 -19.03 2.42 -5.25
N GLY A 655 -18.70 1.30 -4.57
CA GLY A 655 -17.40 1.04 -3.96
C GLY A 655 -17.28 1.54 -2.51
N ASN A 656 -18.37 1.95 -1.87
CA ASN A 656 -18.35 2.41 -0.48
C ASN A 656 -18.41 1.22 0.48
N TRP A 657 -17.52 1.22 1.47
CA TRP A 657 -17.53 0.23 2.55
C TRP A 657 -18.42 0.69 3.70
N ILE A 658 -19.30 -0.20 4.17
CA ILE A 658 -20.28 0.06 5.21
C ILE A 658 -20.05 -0.95 6.35
N TYR A 659 -19.92 -0.45 7.58
CA TYR A 659 -19.90 -1.29 8.79
C TYR A 659 -21.32 -1.48 9.30
N GLY A 660 -21.73 -2.73 9.55
CA GLY A 660 -23.10 -3.09 9.93
C GLY A 660 -23.19 -4.13 11.05
N GLU A 661 -24.30 -4.14 11.79
CA GLU A 661 -24.68 -5.17 12.78
C GLU A 661 -26.20 -5.39 12.69
N ILE A 662 -26.65 -6.65 12.72
CA ILE A 662 -28.09 -7.01 12.71
C ILE A 662 -28.66 -6.82 14.12
N LEU A 663 -29.63 -5.92 14.31
CA LEU A 663 -30.14 -5.61 15.66
C LEU A 663 -31.42 -6.37 16.05
N SER A 664 -32.21 -6.80 15.07
CA SER A 664 -33.47 -7.51 15.30
C SER A 664 -33.92 -8.26 14.04
N MET A 665 -34.72 -9.31 14.24
CA MET A 665 -35.37 -10.02 13.14
C MET A 665 -36.79 -10.45 13.54
N GLU A 666 -37.80 -9.83 12.93
CA GLU A 666 -39.20 -10.18 13.15
C GLU A 666 -39.76 -11.01 11.99
N MET A 667 -40.29 -12.20 12.28
CA MET A 667 -40.87 -13.13 11.29
C MET A 667 -42.31 -13.55 11.67
N PRO A 668 -43.31 -12.65 11.55
CA PRO A 668 -44.68 -12.97 11.91
C PRO A 668 -45.26 -14.12 11.06
N GLU A 669 -46.06 -14.99 11.67
CA GLU A 669 -46.78 -16.04 10.93
C GLU A 669 -47.87 -15.44 10.05
N GLN A 670 -47.97 -15.91 8.79
CA GLN A 670 -49.00 -15.51 7.83
C GLN A 670 -49.47 -16.70 7.00
N ALA A 671 -50.64 -16.56 6.38
CA ALA A 671 -51.31 -17.59 5.58
C ALA A 671 -50.74 -17.76 4.15
N SER A 672 -49.69 -17.02 3.77
CA SER A 672 -49.09 -17.06 2.43
C SER A 672 -47.73 -17.77 2.45
N ASP A 673 -47.35 -18.42 1.35
CA ASP A 673 -46.03 -19.08 1.19
C ASP A 673 -44.84 -18.11 1.20
N MET A 674 -45.11 -16.80 1.20
CA MET A 674 -44.12 -15.73 1.31
C MET A 674 -44.26 -15.03 2.67
N PHE A 675 -43.24 -15.12 3.52
CA PHE A 675 -43.22 -14.49 4.85
C PHE A 675 -42.51 -13.14 4.78
N PRO A 676 -43.18 -12.03 5.17
CA PRO A 676 -42.49 -10.78 5.37
C PRO A 676 -41.63 -10.88 6.63
N PHE A 677 -40.38 -10.47 6.53
CA PHE A 677 -39.52 -10.24 7.68
C PHE A 677 -38.82 -8.90 7.56
N SER A 678 -38.53 -8.30 8.71
CA SER A 678 -37.84 -7.04 8.84
C SER A 678 -36.57 -7.25 9.67
N PHE A 679 -35.50 -6.56 9.28
CA PHE A 679 -34.26 -6.48 10.06
C PHE A 679 -33.70 -5.06 10.02
N GLU A 680 -33.00 -4.69 11.08
CA GLU A 680 -32.43 -3.37 11.31
C GLU A 680 -30.90 -3.43 11.29
N PHE A 681 -30.27 -2.47 10.61
CA PHE A 681 -28.82 -2.29 10.62
C PHE A 681 -28.40 -0.99 11.27
N LEU A 682 -27.34 -1.04 12.07
CA LEU A 682 -26.62 0.16 12.50
C LEU A 682 -25.52 0.51 11.47
N GLU A 683 -25.59 1.69 10.85
CA GLU A 683 -24.61 2.15 9.86
C GLU A 683 -23.62 3.11 10.54
N VAL A 684 -22.32 2.78 10.50
CA VAL A 684 -21.23 3.69 10.92
C VAL A 684 -20.44 4.06 9.67
N LEU A 685 -20.69 5.27 9.17
CA LEU A 685 -19.86 5.87 8.12
C LEU A 685 -18.51 6.26 8.73
N PRO A 686 -17.41 6.22 7.96
CA PRO A 686 -16.12 6.73 8.41
C PRO A 686 -16.20 8.20 8.86
#